data_AF-A0A958J8A6-F1
#
_entry.id   AF-A0A958J8A6-F1
#
_cell.length_a   1.000
_cell.length_b   1.000
_cell.length_c   1.000
_cell.angle_alpha   90.00
_cell.angle_beta   90.00
_cell.angle_gamma   90.00
#
_symmetry.space_group_name_H-M   'P 1'
#
loop_
_entity.id
_entity.type
_entity.pdbx_description
1 polymer ?
#
loop_
_entity_poly.entity_id
_entity_poly.type
_entity_poly.pdbx_seq_one_letter_code
_entity_poly.pdbx_strand_id
1 'polypeptide(L)'
;KKQLPNGKPQRLTTDEGWFELMPDISPDGKWVVYTTWQDTTLGAIRKVPLRGGKSLKLSHQKGYYYSPRFSPDGTLIVYRRGSGNAQLGFAHGLNPGIYWMTEAGGEGNLIIDDYAEPYFNRAGDRIYLFYDSYPDKTLKSVTLEGNDPRTHFTSKYATEIAVSPDEQWVAFQELFNVYITPYPKTGGSLDLSSGNKAIPLQRVTRDAGNYLRWSSDSQKLHWVIGPEFFTRELARTFDFVDNATDSIPPPDTTGILVDLFVPADIPSGKLALTGARLITMKGDAVIEDGVIVTDRDRILAIGPRSAVRIPADAKQIDLSGKTIMPGIVDVHAHVWHFSNPIPPQQNWPYYANLAYGVTTTHDPSTTTEVSFSQAELVKAGKMVGPRIYSTGTVLYGAEGDFKAVVNNLDDARSHLRRMKAVGAFSVKSYNQPRRNQRQQVMQAARELQMHVYPEGGSFFFHNLSMILDGHTGIEHNIPVTPVYDDVIRLWGASQTGYTMTLVVSYGGPSGEYYWYQHSDVFNKQRLLNFTPRPIIDARSRRRTMMPDEEYVHPGHARDAKQLTEAGVKVNIGSHGQLQGLAAHWEIWMLAQGGFTPLEAIRCATYNGAHYLGMEQELGSLESGKLADLIVMANNPLENIRNTESIVYVMKNGRLYDAETMNEAGNHPRQRLPFYWELPRSSDAFVWKPGVGFGEGGCSCGRH
;
A
#
# COMPACT_ATOMS: atom_id res chain seq x y z
N LYS A 1 26.27 -13.85 -4.02
CA LYS A 1 26.72 -15.02 -3.21
C LYS A 1 28.03 -14.71 -2.50
N LYS A 2 28.01 -14.45 -1.18
CA LYS A 2 29.10 -14.56 -0.17
C LYS A 2 28.56 -14.08 1.20
N GLN A 3 29.24 -14.45 2.30
CA GLN A 3 28.77 -14.31 3.70
C GLN A 3 28.39 -12.86 4.06
N LEU A 4 27.23 -12.70 4.71
CA LEU A 4 26.91 -11.49 5.46
C LEU A 4 27.98 -11.27 6.56
N PRO A 5 28.35 -10.03 6.90
CA PRO A 5 27.76 -8.77 6.41
C PRO A 5 28.38 -8.25 5.10
N ASN A 6 29.60 -8.65 4.74
CA ASN A 6 30.41 -7.95 3.73
C ASN A 6 30.17 -8.42 2.27
N GLY A 7 29.05 -9.11 2.03
CA GLY A 7 28.72 -9.65 0.72
C GLY A 7 27.94 -8.64 -0.14
N LYS A 8 28.31 -8.48 -1.41
CA LYS A 8 27.48 -7.72 -2.37
C LYS A 8 26.28 -8.57 -2.82
N PRO A 9 25.03 -8.08 -2.72
CA PRO A 9 23.87 -8.78 -3.27
C PRO A 9 24.03 -9.05 -4.77
N GLN A 10 23.60 -10.24 -5.19
CA GLN A 10 23.68 -10.68 -6.59
C GLN A 10 22.37 -11.35 -6.96
N ARG A 11 21.84 -11.02 -8.14
CA ARG A 11 20.69 -11.70 -8.70
C ARG A 11 21.04 -13.15 -9.01
N LEU A 12 20.17 -14.09 -8.60
CA LEU A 12 20.34 -15.53 -8.89
C LEU A 12 19.81 -15.90 -10.28
N THR A 13 18.72 -15.26 -10.70
CA THR A 13 18.03 -15.57 -11.94
C THR A 13 18.54 -14.72 -13.09
N THR A 14 18.53 -15.30 -14.29
CA THR A 14 18.78 -14.58 -15.55
C THR A 14 17.48 -14.26 -16.30
N ASP A 15 16.33 -14.63 -15.73
CA ASP A 15 15.03 -14.40 -16.34
C ASP A 15 14.59 -12.94 -16.13
N GLU A 16 14.07 -12.32 -17.18
CA GLU A 16 13.61 -10.94 -17.19
C GLU A 16 12.10 -10.85 -17.36
N GLY A 17 11.51 -9.73 -16.93
CA GLY A 17 10.08 -9.44 -17.16
C GLY A 17 9.10 -10.07 -16.18
N TRP A 18 9.59 -10.80 -15.16
CA TRP A 18 8.76 -11.38 -14.10
C TRP A 18 9.07 -10.76 -12.73
N PHE A 19 8.05 -10.69 -11.89
CA PHE A 19 8.27 -10.57 -10.45
C PHE A 19 8.59 -11.95 -9.88
N GLU A 20 9.51 -12.00 -8.92
CA GLU A 20 10.02 -13.23 -8.29
C GLU A 20 9.77 -13.10 -6.79
N LEU A 21 8.94 -14.00 -6.24
CA LEU A 21 8.26 -13.80 -4.96
C LEU A 21 8.30 -15.08 -4.13
N MET A 22 8.22 -14.93 -2.80
CA MET A 22 8.05 -16.04 -1.84
C MET A 22 9.06 -17.19 -2.04
N PRO A 23 10.38 -16.92 -1.95
CA PRO A 23 11.38 -17.95 -2.14
C PRO A 23 11.48 -18.90 -0.94
N ASP A 24 11.85 -20.15 -1.20
CA ASP A 24 12.25 -21.16 -0.23
C ASP A 24 13.48 -21.93 -0.73
N ILE A 25 14.34 -22.36 0.18
CA ILE A 25 15.63 -22.99 -0.14
C ILE A 25 15.52 -24.49 0.13
N SER A 26 16.02 -25.33 -0.79
CA SER A 26 16.02 -26.78 -0.60
C SER A 26 16.84 -27.18 0.63
N PRO A 27 16.49 -28.28 1.32
CA PRO A 27 17.23 -28.74 2.51
C PRO A 27 18.72 -29.00 2.27
N ASP A 28 19.09 -29.39 1.05
CA ASP A 28 20.49 -29.60 0.65
C ASP A 28 21.24 -28.30 0.26
N GLY A 29 20.56 -27.15 0.31
CA GLY A 29 21.11 -25.83 0.00
C GLY A 29 21.47 -25.62 -1.48
N LYS A 30 20.98 -26.46 -2.40
CA LYS A 30 21.35 -26.37 -3.83
C LYS A 30 20.34 -25.64 -4.69
N TRP A 31 19.08 -25.55 -4.28
CA TRP A 31 17.99 -25.00 -5.08
C TRP A 31 17.21 -23.94 -4.32
N VAL A 32 16.61 -23.02 -5.07
CA VAL A 32 15.60 -22.09 -4.58
C VAL A 32 14.33 -22.33 -5.39
N VAL A 33 13.21 -22.59 -4.72
CA VAL A 33 11.87 -22.60 -5.33
C VAL A 33 11.18 -21.27 -5.03
N TYR A 34 10.43 -20.73 -5.98
CA TYR A 34 9.77 -19.43 -5.84
C TYR A 34 8.59 -19.30 -6.79
N THR A 35 7.70 -18.34 -6.50
CA THR A 35 6.61 -17.94 -7.39
C THR A 35 7.11 -16.87 -8.35
N THR A 36 6.71 -16.96 -9.62
CA THR A 36 6.81 -15.85 -10.58
C THR A 36 5.46 -15.26 -10.91
N TRP A 37 5.41 -13.97 -11.26
CA TRP A 37 4.22 -13.30 -11.79
C TRP A 37 4.52 -12.43 -13.02
N GLN A 38 3.60 -12.48 -14.00
CA GLN A 38 3.53 -11.59 -15.15
C GLN A 38 2.07 -11.37 -15.53
N ASP A 39 1.62 -10.12 -15.68
CA ASP A 39 0.18 -9.83 -15.86
C ASP A 39 -0.45 -10.54 -17.08
N THR A 40 0.32 -10.76 -18.15
CA THR A 40 -0.16 -11.37 -19.40
C THR A 40 -0.06 -12.89 -19.44
N THR A 41 0.79 -13.51 -18.62
CA THR A 41 0.99 -14.97 -18.60
C THR A 41 0.59 -15.63 -17.29
N LEU A 42 0.21 -14.84 -16.28
CA LEU A 42 -0.12 -15.24 -14.91
C LEU A 42 1.06 -15.90 -14.19
N GLY A 43 0.78 -16.46 -13.01
CA GLY A 43 1.79 -17.00 -12.12
C GLY A 43 2.30 -18.38 -12.50
N ALA A 44 3.49 -18.72 -12.00
CA ALA A 44 4.05 -20.06 -12.08
C ALA A 44 4.97 -20.35 -10.89
N ILE A 45 5.14 -21.63 -10.56
CA ILE A 45 6.18 -22.09 -9.62
C ILE A 45 7.42 -22.45 -10.44
N ARG A 46 8.57 -21.96 -10.01
CA ARG A 46 9.86 -22.18 -10.66
C ARG A 46 10.92 -22.54 -9.64
N LYS A 47 11.98 -23.20 -10.09
CA LYS A 47 13.20 -23.41 -9.29
C LYS A 47 14.45 -22.96 -10.03
N VAL A 48 15.44 -22.47 -9.30
CA VAL A 48 16.74 -22.06 -9.83
C VAL A 48 17.86 -22.64 -8.95
N PRO A 49 19.02 -23.04 -9.51
CA PRO A 49 20.15 -23.41 -8.68
C PRO A 49 20.56 -22.23 -7.78
N LEU A 50 20.89 -22.47 -6.51
CA LEU A 50 21.37 -21.43 -5.59
C LEU A 50 22.68 -20.79 -6.11
N ARG A 51 23.44 -21.49 -6.97
CA ARG A 51 24.62 -20.91 -7.67
C ARG A 51 24.26 -19.89 -8.76
N GLY A 52 22.97 -19.71 -9.04
CA GLY A 52 22.44 -18.86 -10.10
C GLY A 52 22.35 -19.57 -11.45
N GLY A 53 21.56 -18.99 -12.36
CA GLY A 53 21.39 -19.46 -13.74
C GLY A 53 19.95 -19.35 -14.23
N LYS A 54 19.66 -20.11 -15.30
CA LYS A 54 18.31 -20.22 -15.86
C LYS A 54 17.41 -21.03 -14.95
N SER A 55 16.19 -20.54 -14.70
CA SER A 55 15.22 -21.25 -13.88
C SER A 55 14.43 -22.30 -14.67
N LEU A 56 13.95 -23.32 -13.96
CA LEU A 56 13.09 -24.39 -14.46
C LEU A 56 11.65 -24.13 -14.00
N LYS A 57 10.70 -24.17 -14.93
CA LYS A 57 9.27 -24.07 -14.62
C LYS A 57 8.76 -25.42 -14.11
N LEU A 58 8.07 -25.42 -12.97
CA LEU A 58 7.53 -26.63 -12.33
C LEU A 58 6.02 -26.78 -12.53
N SER A 59 5.27 -25.67 -12.49
CA SER A 59 3.83 -25.71 -12.74
C SER A 59 3.49 -25.64 -14.23
N HIS A 60 2.63 -26.52 -14.72
CA HIS A 60 2.24 -26.56 -16.13
C HIS A 60 1.05 -25.66 -16.47
N GLN A 61 0.09 -25.53 -15.54
CA GLN A 61 -1.10 -24.70 -15.73
C GLN A 61 -0.82 -23.22 -15.44
N LYS A 62 -1.59 -22.33 -16.07
CA LYS A 62 -1.66 -20.93 -15.66
C LYS A 62 -2.50 -20.84 -14.39
N GLY A 63 -2.15 -19.94 -13.48
CA GLY A 63 -2.93 -19.71 -12.28
C GLY A 63 -2.22 -18.77 -11.31
N TYR A 64 -2.73 -18.74 -10.08
CA TYR A 64 -2.19 -17.95 -8.98
C TYR A 64 -1.54 -18.89 -7.99
N TYR A 65 -0.22 -18.83 -7.88
CA TYR A 65 0.58 -19.75 -7.07
C TYR A 65 1.28 -19.00 -5.94
N TYR A 66 1.27 -19.53 -4.73
CA TYR A 66 1.80 -18.83 -3.55
C TYR A 66 2.59 -19.78 -2.65
N SER A 67 3.60 -19.22 -1.97
CA SER A 67 4.37 -19.84 -0.89
C SER A 67 4.81 -21.29 -1.18
N PRO A 68 5.53 -21.58 -2.28
CA PRO A 68 6.07 -22.92 -2.49
C PRO A 68 7.15 -23.24 -1.42
N ARG A 69 7.06 -24.40 -0.77
CA ARG A 69 8.01 -24.87 0.25
C ARG A 69 8.46 -26.31 0.00
N PHE A 70 9.74 -26.58 0.15
CA PHE A 70 10.29 -27.94 0.05
C PHE A 70 9.91 -28.81 1.25
N SER A 71 9.77 -30.11 1.02
CA SER A 71 9.77 -31.12 2.09
C SER A 71 11.15 -31.24 2.73
N PRO A 72 11.27 -31.78 3.96
CA PRO A 72 12.56 -31.90 4.66
C PRO A 72 13.60 -32.77 3.93
N ASP A 73 13.15 -33.71 3.08
CA ASP A 73 14.00 -34.53 2.22
C ASP A 73 14.24 -33.91 0.83
N GLY A 74 13.57 -32.81 0.50
CA GLY A 74 13.67 -32.07 -0.76
C GLY A 74 12.99 -32.74 -1.96
N THR A 75 12.21 -33.81 -1.76
CA THR A 75 11.58 -34.56 -2.86
C THR A 75 10.22 -34.01 -3.30
N LEU A 76 9.53 -33.31 -2.39
CA LEU A 76 8.21 -32.71 -2.62
C LEU A 76 8.24 -31.19 -2.44
N ILE A 77 7.27 -30.53 -3.05
CA ILE A 77 7.00 -29.10 -2.89
C ILE A 77 5.51 -28.93 -2.58
N VAL A 78 5.19 -28.33 -1.43
CA VAL A 78 3.83 -27.88 -1.10
C VAL A 78 3.66 -26.43 -1.51
N TYR A 79 2.46 -26.04 -1.94
CA TYR A 79 2.15 -24.68 -2.38
C TYR A 79 0.64 -24.40 -2.31
N ARG A 80 0.25 -23.14 -2.39
CA ARG A 80 -1.16 -22.74 -2.53
C ARG A 80 -1.49 -22.37 -3.97
N ARG A 81 -2.70 -22.73 -4.40
CA ARG A 81 -3.35 -22.23 -5.60
C ARG A 81 -4.51 -21.32 -5.19
N GLY A 82 -4.60 -20.12 -5.76
CA GLY A 82 -5.67 -19.17 -5.44
C GLY A 82 -6.58 -18.82 -6.61
N SER A 83 -7.58 -17.99 -6.34
CA SER A 83 -8.64 -17.60 -7.26
C SER A 83 -8.43 -16.27 -7.98
N GLY A 84 -7.36 -15.54 -7.65
CA GLY A 84 -7.12 -14.19 -8.14
C GLY A 84 -7.86 -13.13 -7.30
N ASN A 85 -7.90 -11.90 -7.79
CA ASN A 85 -8.54 -10.77 -7.10
C ASN A 85 -8.84 -9.62 -8.08
N ALA A 86 -9.43 -8.53 -7.59
CA ALA A 86 -9.78 -7.37 -8.42
C ALA A 86 -8.57 -6.59 -8.97
N GLN A 87 -7.32 -6.86 -8.57
CA GLN A 87 -6.11 -6.29 -9.19
C GLN A 87 -5.53 -7.20 -10.27
N LEU A 88 -5.57 -8.52 -10.06
CA LEU A 88 -4.94 -9.52 -10.93
C LEU A 88 -5.92 -10.16 -11.93
N GLY A 89 -7.23 -9.99 -11.71
CA GLY A 89 -8.30 -10.72 -12.37
C GLY A 89 -8.65 -12.03 -11.67
N PHE A 90 -9.68 -12.70 -12.17
CA PHE A 90 -10.19 -13.98 -11.63
C PHE A 90 -10.03 -15.16 -12.62
N ALA A 91 -9.63 -14.88 -13.87
CA ALA A 91 -9.41 -15.92 -14.87
C ALA A 91 -8.33 -16.91 -14.43
N HIS A 92 -8.52 -18.20 -14.72
CA HIS A 92 -7.65 -19.29 -14.27
C HIS A 92 -7.59 -19.52 -12.74
N GLY A 93 -8.52 -18.95 -11.98
CA GLY A 93 -8.65 -19.08 -10.53
C GLY A 93 -9.49 -20.26 -10.03
N LEU A 94 -9.85 -21.21 -10.88
CA LEU A 94 -10.64 -22.39 -10.47
C LEU A 94 -9.80 -23.38 -9.66
N ASN A 95 -10.47 -24.12 -8.78
CA ASN A 95 -9.89 -25.10 -7.86
C ASN A 95 -8.77 -24.49 -7.00
N PRO A 96 -9.08 -23.46 -6.20
CA PRO A 96 -8.14 -23.00 -5.19
C PRO A 96 -7.93 -24.10 -4.13
N GLY A 97 -6.85 -23.98 -3.38
CA GLY A 97 -6.53 -24.92 -2.31
C GLY A 97 -5.03 -25.08 -2.10
N ILE A 98 -4.68 -26.02 -1.25
CA ILE A 98 -3.30 -26.40 -0.94
C ILE A 98 -2.97 -27.68 -1.68
N TYR A 99 -1.84 -27.67 -2.37
CA TYR A 99 -1.41 -28.75 -3.25
C TYR A 99 0.02 -29.15 -2.95
N TRP A 100 0.39 -30.38 -3.29
CA TRP A 100 1.79 -30.77 -3.41
C TRP A 100 2.11 -31.30 -4.81
N MET A 101 3.37 -31.16 -5.22
CA MET A 101 3.95 -31.77 -6.41
C MET A 101 5.34 -32.33 -6.11
N THR A 102 5.89 -33.17 -6.99
CA THR A 102 7.29 -33.59 -6.87
C THR A 102 8.23 -32.44 -7.22
N GLU A 103 9.49 -32.49 -6.76
CA GLU A 103 10.51 -31.48 -7.07
C GLU A 103 10.77 -31.33 -8.58
N ALA A 104 10.49 -32.38 -9.36
CA ALA A 104 10.58 -32.37 -10.83
C ALA A 104 9.47 -31.53 -11.51
N GLY A 105 8.42 -31.17 -10.78
CA GLY A 105 7.24 -30.47 -11.30
C GLY A 105 6.13 -31.42 -11.76
N GLY A 106 5.08 -30.85 -12.38
CA GLY A 106 3.95 -31.61 -12.91
C GLY A 106 2.58 -31.10 -12.47
N GLU A 107 1.58 -31.98 -12.52
CA GLU A 107 0.26 -31.69 -11.96
C GLU A 107 0.29 -31.79 -10.43
N GLY A 108 -0.44 -30.89 -9.77
CA GLY A 108 -0.52 -30.86 -8.32
C GLY A 108 -1.57 -31.82 -7.77
N ASN A 109 -1.28 -32.43 -6.63
CA ASN A 109 -2.21 -33.24 -5.86
C ASN A 109 -2.86 -32.35 -4.79
N LEU A 110 -4.18 -32.24 -4.81
CA LEU A 110 -4.93 -31.46 -3.83
C LEU A 110 -4.83 -32.13 -2.46
N ILE A 111 -4.48 -31.35 -1.44
CA ILE A 111 -4.49 -31.74 -0.03
C ILE A 111 -5.82 -31.33 0.59
N ILE A 112 -6.14 -30.03 0.51
CA ILE A 112 -7.33 -29.44 1.14
C ILE A 112 -7.72 -28.15 0.42
N ASP A 113 -9.03 -27.87 0.35
CA ASP A 113 -9.56 -26.58 -0.11
C ASP A 113 -9.44 -25.54 1.02
N ASP A 114 -8.25 -24.96 1.13
CA ASP A 114 -7.85 -24.01 2.17
C ASP A 114 -6.88 -22.96 1.59
N TYR A 115 -6.68 -21.86 2.33
CA TYR A 115 -5.82 -20.74 1.97
C TYR A 115 -4.70 -20.46 2.98
N ALA A 116 -4.62 -21.20 4.09
CA ALA A 116 -3.53 -21.11 5.06
C ALA A 116 -2.16 -21.36 4.42
N GLU A 117 -1.12 -20.67 4.88
CA GLU A 117 0.24 -20.84 4.36
C GLU A 117 0.83 -22.20 4.80
N PRO A 118 1.18 -23.10 3.86
CA PRO A 118 1.61 -24.46 4.19
C PRO A 118 3.13 -24.58 4.30
N TYR A 119 3.58 -25.41 5.23
CA TYR A 119 4.95 -25.92 5.27
C TYR A 119 5.00 -27.30 5.92
N PHE A 120 5.98 -28.13 5.57
CA PHE A 120 6.07 -29.49 6.08
C PHE A 120 6.48 -29.55 7.55
N ASN A 121 6.01 -30.59 8.23
CA ASN A 121 6.57 -31.04 9.50
C ASN A 121 7.93 -31.75 9.28
N ARG A 122 8.64 -32.10 10.36
CA ARG A 122 9.96 -32.75 10.32
C ARG A 122 9.97 -34.07 9.57
N ALA A 123 8.92 -34.88 9.72
CA ALA A 123 8.83 -36.19 9.08
C ALA A 123 8.43 -36.10 7.59
N GLY A 124 7.91 -34.95 7.15
CA GLY A 124 7.42 -34.75 5.78
C GLY A 124 6.08 -35.43 5.48
N ASP A 125 5.42 -36.03 6.47
CA ASP A 125 4.14 -36.74 6.34
C ASP A 125 2.92 -35.84 6.62
N ARG A 126 3.17 -34.61 7.12
CA ARG A 126 2.14 -33.62 7.43
C ARG A 126 2.57 -32.23 6.98
N ILE A 127 1.58 -31.35 6.83
CA ILE A 127 1.80 -29.93 6.66
C ILE A 127 1.21 -29.15 7.82
N TYR A 128 1.94 -28.14 8.29
CA TYR A 128 1.45 -27.11 9.19
C TYR A 128 0.70 -26.04 8.40
N LEU A 129 -0.39 -25.55 9.00
CA LEU A 129 -1.31 -24.57 8.45
C LEU A 129 -1.60 -23.52 9.51
N PHE A 130 -1.17 -22.28 9.26
CA PHE A 130 -1.46 -21.15 10.15
C PHE A 130 -2.74 -20.43 9.71
N TYR A 131 -3.71 -20.37 10.63
CA TYR A 131 -4.98 -19.69 10.46
C TYR A 131 -4.98 -18.40 11.26
N ASP A 132 -4.89 -17.29 10.54
CA ASP A 132 -5.01 -15.96 11.09
C ASP A 132 -6.49 -15.54 11.10
N SER A 133 -7.23 -15.98 12.12
CA SER A 133 -8.67 -15.70 12.27
C SER A 133 -8.96 -15.10 13.63
N TYR A 134 -9.64 -13.96 13.67
CA TYR A 134 -10.10 -13.34 14.90
C TYR A 134 -11.36 -14.03 15.43
N PRO A 135 -11.51 -14.35 16.73
CA PRO A 135 -10.60 -13.99 17.83
C PRO A 135 -9.47 -15.00 18.13
N ASP A 136 -9.54 -16.22 17.61
CA ASP A 136 -8.62 -17.31 17.94
C ASP A 136 -7.79 -17.74 16.71
N LYS A 137 -6.51 -17.36 16.74
CA LYS A 137 -5.52 -17.74 15.71
C LYS A 137 -4.94 -19.10 16.06
N THR A 138 -4.74 -19.96 15.05
CA THR A 138 -4.36 -21.36 15.30
C THR A 138 -3.29 -21.86 14.35
N LEU A 139 -2.35 -22.66 14.86
CA LEU A 139 -1.50 -23.51 14.02
C LEU A 139 -2.04 -24.94 14.07
N LYS A 140 -2.50 -25.43 12.92
CA LYS A 140 -2.97 -26.81 12.76
C LYS A 140 -2.04 -27.59 11.86
N SER A 141 -2.28 -28.90 11.74
CA SER A 141 -1.67 -29.73 10.71
C SER A 141 -2.62 -30.79 10.18
N VAL A 142 -2.42 -31.22 8.94
CA VAL A 142 -3.12 -32.33 8.28
C VAL A 142 -2.11 -33.25 7.59
N THR A 143 -2.50 -34.48 7.27
CA THR A 143 -1.69 -35.36 6.41
C THR A 143 -1.69 -34.85 4.97
N LEU A 144 -0.86 -35.45 4.10
CA LEU A 144 -0.81 -35.07 2.67
C LEU A 144 -2.11 -35.43 1.90
N GLU A 145 -2.98 -36.24 2.50
CA GLU A 145 -4.34 -36.54 2.01
C GLU A 145 -5.40 -35.59 2.59
N GLY A 146 -5.00 -34.59 3.39
CA GLY A 146 -5.92 -33.63 4.00
C GLY A 146 -6.67 -34.14 5.24
N ASN A 147 -6.28 -35.30 5.77
CA ASN A 147 -6.99 -35.97 6.86
C ASN A 147 -6.31 -35.74 8.22
N ASP A 148 -6.96 -36.26 9.29
CA ASP A 148 -6.46 -36.23 10.67
C ASP A 148 -6.05 -34.82 11.14
N PRO A 149 -6.92 -33.80 11.13
CA PRO A 149 -6.54 -32.46 11.55
C PRO A 149 -6.14 -32.42 13.03
N ARG A 150 -4.98 -31.81 13.33
CA ARG A 150 -4.47 -31.62 14.69
C ARG A 150 -4.20 -30.14 14.96
N THR A 151 -4.71 -29.63 16.07
CA THR A 151 -4.41 -28.28 16.54
C THR A 151 -3.22 -28.34 17.49
N HIS A 152 -2.14 -27.63 17.14
CA HIS A 152 -0.90 -27.61 17.92
C HIS A 152 -0.84 -26.39 18.82
N PHE A 153 -1.21 -25.22 18.29
CA PHE A 153 -1.16 -23.97 19.00
C PHE A 153 -2.44 -23.16 18.81
N THR A 154 -2.85 -22.49 19.87
CA THR A 154 -3.86 -21.42 19.87
C THR A 154 -3.19 -20.13 20.30
N SER A 155 -3.72 -19.00 19.86
CA SER A 155 -3.23 -17.70 20.27
C SER A 155 -4.27 -16.62 19.96
N LYS A 156 -4.32 -15.59 20.79
CA LYS A 156 -5.13 -14.40 20.51
C LYS A 156 -4.50 -13.44 19.49
N TYR A 157 -3.17 -13.29 19.50
CA TYR A 157 -2.48 -12.17 18.82
C TYR A 157 -1.28 -12.55 17.95
N ALA A 158 -0.89 -13.82 17.91
CA ALA A 158 0.21 -14.28 17.08
C ALA A 158 -0.07 -14.02 15.59
N THR A 159 0.81 -13.33 14.88
CA THR A 159 0.67 -13.04 13.44
C THR A 159 1.59 -13.88 12.56
N GLU A 160 2.58 -14.55 13.17
CA GLU A 160 3.45 -15.52 12.51
C GLU A 160 3.83 -16.60 13.54
N ILE A 161 3.87 -17.87 13.14
CA ILE A 161 4.32 -19.00 13.96
C ILE A 161 5.28 -19.85 13.13
N ALA A 162 6.50 -20.05 13.64
CA ALA A 162 7.55 -20.83 13.01
C ALA A 162 8.02 -21.94 13.96
N VAL A 163 7.71 -23.19 13.61
CA VAL A 163 8.23 -24.38 14.30
C VAL A 163 9.66 -24.66 13.86
N SER A 164 10.53 -25.05 14.79
CA SER A 164 11.92 -25.41 14.48
C SER A 164 12.00 -26.72 13.68
N PRO A 165 13.01 -26.93 12.81
CA PRO A 165 13.15 -28.15 12.00
C PRO A 165 13.17 -29.47 12.79
N ASP A 166 13.72 -29.45 14.01
CA ASP A 166 13.73 -30.59 14.93
C ASP A 166 12.41 -30.75 15.74
N GLU A 167 11.49 -29.80 15.59
CA GLU A 167 10.22 -29.65 16.30
C GLU A 167 10.33 -29.63 17.83
N GLN A 168 11.44 -29.13 18.36
CA GLN A 168 11.64 -28.96 19.81
C GLN A 168 11.33 -27.53 20.27
N TRP A 169 11.25 -26.58 19.35
CA TRP A 169 11.05 -25.17 19.62
C TRP A 169 9.99 -24.58 18.70
N VAL A 170 9.35 -23.52 19.17
CA VAL A 170 8.47 -22.67 18.37
C VAL A 170 8.83 -21.22 18.63
N ALA A 171 8.92 -20.45 17.55
CA ALA A 171 9.00 -19.01 17.58
C ALA A 171 7.67 -18.43 17.09
N PHE A 172 7.22 -17.33 17.68
CA PHE A 172 6.01 -16.66 17.23
C PHE A 172 6.14 -15.15 17.37
N GLN A 173 5.51 -14.44 16.44
CA GLN A 173 5.36 -12.99 16.49
C GLN A 173 4.03 -12.65 17.15
N GLU A 174 4.03 -11.92 18.26
CA GLU A 174 2.84 -11.40 18.93
C GLU A 174 2.99 -9.89 19.16
N LEU A 175 1.99 -9.11 18.72
CA LEU A 175 1.97 -7.65 18.88
C LEU A 175 3.33 -7.04 18.50
N PHE A 176 3.80 -7.43 17.30
CA PHE A 176 5.06 -7.08 16.65
C PHE A 176 6.33 -7.71 17.23
N ASN A 177 6.31 -8.20 18.47
CA ASN A 177 7.47 -8.78 19.14
C ASN A 177 7.61 -10.28 18.91
N VAL A 178 8.84 -10.77 18.93
CA VAL A 178 9.14 -12.18 18.69
C VAL A 178 9.50 -12.86 19.99
N TYR A 179 8.93 -14.04 20.18
CA TYR A 179 9.14 -14.89 21.34
C TYR A 179 9.58 -16.28 20.90
N ILE A 180 10.38 -16.93 21.74
CA ILE A 180 10.75 -18.34 21.61
C ILE A 180 10.27 -19.10 22.84
N THR A 181 9.74 -20.31 22.64
CA THR A 181 9.37 -21.25 23.69
C THR A 181 9.61 -22.69 23.24
N PRO A 182 9.85 -23.65 24.16
CA PRO A 182 9.84 -25.06 23.82
C PRO A 182 8.50 -25.49 23.20
N TYR A 183 8.55 -26.51 22.34
CA TYR A 183 7.39 -27.17 21.76
C TYR A 183 7.21 -28.57 22.38
N PRO A 184 6.54 -28.67 23.54
CA PRO A 184 6.25 -29.97 24.14
C PRO A 184 5.25 -30.74 23.26
N LYS A 185 5.52 -32.02 23.02
CA LYS A 185 4.61 -32.91 22.29
C LYS A 185 3.48 -33.37 23.21
N THR A 186 2.46 -32.52 23.37
CA THR A 186 1.25 -32.82 24.16
C THR A 186 0.15 -33.38 23.27
N GLY A 187 -0.80 -34.11 23.87
CA GLY A 187 -2.01 -34.58 23.17
C GLY A 187 -3.04 -33.48 22.87
N GLY A 188 -2.85 -32.28 23.39
CA GLY A 188 -3.71 -31.10 23.18
C GLY A 188 -2.92 -29.88 22.69
N SER A 189 -3.63 -28.80 22.38
CA SER A 189 -3.04 -27.54 21.92
C SER A 189 -2.41 -26.73 23.05
N LEU A 190 -1.36 -25.99 22.73
CA LEU A 190 -0.69 -25.06 23.64
C LEU A 190 -1.05 -23.61 23.31
N ASP A 191 -1.30 -22.80 24.33
CA ASP A 191 -1.53 -21.36 24.16
C ASP A 191 -0.21 -20.62 23.97
N LEU A 192 -0.04 -19.98 22.81
CA LEU A 192 1.07 -19.06 22.54
C LEU A 192 0.64 -17.65 22.91
N SER A 193 1.14 -17.19 24.06
CA SER A 193 0.96 -15.82 24.51
C SER A 193 2.21 -15.32 25.21
N SER A 194 2.53 -14.06 25.01
CA SER A 194 3.54 -13.29 25.75
C SER A 194 3.32 -13.31 27.27
N GLY A 195 2.09 -13.57 27.72
CA GLY A 195 1.71 -13.71 29.12
C GLY A 195 1.77 -15.13 29.67
N ASN A 196 2.07 -16.15 28.86
CA ASN A 196 2.10 -17.54 29.30
C ASN A 196 3.29 -17.79 30.24
N LYS A 197 2.99 -18.24 31.47
CA LYS A 197 3.98 -18.54 32.52
C LYS A 197 4.18 -20.03 32.77
N ALA A 198 3.46 -20.89 32.07
CA ALA A 198 3.47 -22.34 32.29
C ALA A 198 4.67 -23.05 31.64
N ILE A 199 5.31 -22.41 30.66
CA ILE A 199 6.45 -22.92 29.90
C ILE A 199 7.54 -21.83 29.81
N PRO A 200 8.83 -22.19 29.69
CA PRO A 200 9.88 -21.21 29.47
C PRO A 200 9.63 -20.37 28.21
N LEU A 201 9.57 -19.05 28.35
CA LEU A 201 9.25 -18.12 27.27
C LEU A 201 10.20 -16.93 27.32
N GLN A 202 10.79 -16.57 26.17
CA GLN A 202 11.70 -15.44 26.08
C GLN A 202 11.39 -14.55 24.90
N ARG A 203 11.32 -13.24 25.15
CA ARG A 203 11.25 -12.21 24.11
C ARG A 203 12.64 -11.97 23.55
N VAL A 204 12.80 -12.12 22.24
CA VAL A 204 14.12 -12.00 21.57
C VAL A 204 14.31 -10.68 20.82
N THR A 205 13.24 -9.89 20.66
CA THR A 205 13.27 -8.59 19.98
C THR A 205 13.25 -7.42 20.95
N ARG A 206 14.01 -6.38 20.62
CA ARG A 206 13.87 -5.07 21.25
C ARG A 206 12.62 -4.34 20.77
N ASP A 207 12.35 -4.33 19.45
CA ASP A 207 11.28 -3.52 18.86
C ASP A 207 10.22 -4.35 18.11
N ALA A 208 10.65 -5.11 17.11
CA ALA A 208 9.79 -5.95 16.30
C ALA A 208 10.58 -7.06 15.59
N GLY A 209 9.90 -7.98 14.92
CA GLY A 209 10.53 -8.90 13.97
C GLY A 209 9.51 -9.58 13.06
N ASN A 210 9.86 -9.71 11.78
CA ASN A 210 9.05 -10.35 10.74
C ASN A 210 9.86 -11.45 10.02
N TYR A 211 9.15 -12.34 9.31
CA TYR A 211 9.73 -13.39 8.48
C TYR A 211 10.62 -14.34 9.28
N LEU A 212 10.06 -14.92 10.35
CA LEU A 212 10.76 -15.78 11.29
C LEU A 212 11.29 -17.04 10.60
N ARG A 213 12.60 -17.30 10.69
CA ARG A 213 13.23 -18.49 10.10
C ARG A 213 14.23 -19.11 11.06
N TRP A 214 14.08 -20.40 11.30
CA TRP A 214 15.07 -21.19 12.04
C TRP A 214 16.23 -21.60 11.14
N SER A 215 17.43 -21.67 11.70
CA SER A 215 18.54 -22.38 11.07
C SER A 215 18.21 -23.87 10.94
N SER A 216 18.85 -24.55 9.98
CA SER A 216 18.59 -25.96 9.70
C SER A 216 18.94 -26.91 10.86
N ASP A 217 19.79 -26.47 11.79
CA ASP A 217 20.15 -27.18 13.02
C ASP A 217 19.26 -26.82 14.24
N SER A 218 18.22 -26.00 14.03
CA SER A 218 17.33 -25.46 15.06
C SER A 218 18.00 -24.58 16.12
N GLN A 219 19.29 -24.24 16.01
CA GLN A 219 20.01 -23.53 17.08
C GLN A 219 19.85 -22.01 17.04
N LYS A 220 19.43 -21.45 15.90
CA LYS A 220 19.36 -20.01 15.68
C LYS A 220 18.00 -19.63 15.09
N LEU A 221 17.44 -18.54 15.59
CA LEU A 221 16.30 -17.86 15.00
C LEU A 221 16.77 -16.60 14.27
N HIS A 222 16.28 -16.41 13.06
CA HIS A 222 16.51 -15.24 12.21
C HIS A 222 15.21 -14.48 11.98
N TRP A 223 15.30 -13.15 11.88
CA TRP A 223 14.20 -12.27 11.49
C TRP A 223 14.75 -11.00 10.87
N VAL A 224 13.88 -10.19 10.28
CA VAL A 224 14.25 -8.89 9.71
C VAL A 224 13.40 -7.76 10.29
N ILE A 225 13.97 -6.55 10.27
CA ILE A 225 13.26 -5.28 10.47
C ILE A 225 13.80 -4.30 9.44
N GLY A 226 12.98 -3.89 8.47
CA GLY A 226 13.47 -3.09 7.35
C GLY A 226 14.65 -3.77 6.64
N PRO A 227 15.79 -3.08 6.44
CA PRO A 227 16.97 -3.66 5.78
C PRO A 227 17.89 -4.45 6.72
N GLU A 228 17.57 -4.54 8.02
CA GLU A 228 18.43 -5.20 9.01
C GLU A 228 18.03 -6.66 9.25
N PHE A 229 19.01 -7.55 9.20
CA PHE A 229 18.90 -8.97 9.48
C PHE A 229 19.43 -9.29 10.89
N PHE A 230 18.60 -9.93 11.70
CA PHE A 230 18.92 -10.26 13.09
C PHE A 230 19.07 -11.77 13.27
N THR A 231 19.81 -12.17 14.30
CA THR A 231 20.00 -13.57 14.67
C THR A 231 20.04 -13.70 16.18
N ARG A 232 19.29 -14.66 16.73
CA ARG A 232 19.36 -15.04 18.14
C ARG A 232 19.63 -16.52 18.26
N GLU A 233 20.68 -16.86 19.00
CA GLU A 233 21.04 -18.25 19.30
C GLU A 233 20.29 -18.73 20.55
N LEU A 234 19.88 -20.01 20.57
CA LEU A 234 19.19 -20.60 21.73
C LEU A 234 20.04 -20.50 23.01
N ALA A 235 21.35 -20.74 22.91
CA ALA A 235 22.32 -20.59 24.01
C ALA A 235 22.40 -19.17 24.59
N ARG A 236 21.96 -18.16 23.83
CA ARG A 236 21.85 -16.75 24.27
C ARG A 236 20.41 -16.34 24.60
N THR A 237 19.51 -17.32 24.69
CA THR A 237 18.08 -17.13 24.95
C THR A 237 17.66 -17.82 26.24
N PHE A 238 18.14 -19.04 26.47
CA PHE A 238 17.84 -19.84 27.65
C PHE A 238 19.13 -20.28 28.35
N ASP A 239 19.07 -20.43 29.66
CA ASP A 239 20.18 -20.85 30.52
C ASP A 239 20.24 -22.39 30.71
N PHE A 240 19.16 -23.10 30.36
CA PHE A 240 19.04 -24.55 30.51
C PHE A 240 19.39 -25.34 29.24
N VAL A 241 19.76 -24.67 28.14
CA VAL A 241 20.16 -25.34 26.89
C VAL A 241 21.66 -25.60 26.87
N ASP A 242 22.10 -26.56 26.07
CA ASP A 242 23.52 -26.88 25.93
C ASP A 242 24.33 -25.66 25.46
N ASN A 243 25.51 -25.45 26.07
CA ASN A 243 26.40 -24.32 25.82
C ASN A 243 25.79 -22.93 26.12
N ALA A 244 24.78 -22.86 26.99
CA ALA A 244 24.21 -21.60 27.43
C ALA A 244 25.26 -20.64 28.00
N THR A 245 25.07 -19.35 27.75
CA THR A 245 25.89 -18.29 28.35
C THR A 245 25.60 -18.15 29.85
N ASP A 246 26.63 -17.84 30.65
CA ASP A 246 26.51 -17.60 32.11
C ASP A 246 25.43 -16.57 32.50
N SER A 247 25.09 -15.66 31.59
CA SER A 247 23.99 -14.70 31.74
C SER A 247 23.31 -14.45 30.40
N ILE A 248 21.97 -14.44 30.37
CA ILE A 248 21.19 -14.16 29.15
C ILE A 248 21.37 -12.68 28.76
N PRO A 249 21.99 -12.38 27.60
CA PRO A 249 22.19 -11.00 27.17
C PRO A 249 20.88 -10.37 26.69
N PRO A 250 20.74 -9.03 26.77
CA PRO A 250 19.55 -8.35 26.27
C PRO A 250 19.34 -8.57 24.75
N PRO A 251 18.11 -8.33 24.25
CA PRO A 251 17.84 -8.30 22.81
C PRO A 251 18.77 -7.37 22.06
N ASP A 252 19.20 -7.79 20.86
CA ASP A 252 20.11 -6.99 20.05
C ASP A 252 19.42 -5.71 19.56
N THR A 253 20.17 -4.61 19.55
CA THR A 253 19.67 -3.27 19.22
C THR A 253 19.87 -2.89 17.76
N THR A 254 20.71 -3.64 17.05
CA THR A 254 21.14 -3.40 15.67
C THR A 254 21.31 -4.74 14.97
N GLY A 255 20.91 -4.81 13.70
CA GLY A 255 21.07 -6.01 12.89
C GLY A 255 22.22 -5.86 11.90
N ILE A 256 22.38 -6.88 11.07
CA ILE A 256 23.27 -6.85 9.91
C ILE A 256 22.53 -6.18 8.75
N LEU A 257 23.07 -5.08 8.23
CA LEU A 257 22.48 -4.41 7.07
C LEU A 257 22.59 -5.28 5.81
N VAL A 258 21.47 -5.46 5.11
CA VAL A 258 21.42 -6.11 3.80
C VAL A 258 21.52 -5.03 2.73
N ASP A 259 22.74 -4.70 2.29
CA ASP A 259 23.11 -3.63 1.34
C ASP A 259 22.57 -3.83 -0.10
N LEU A 260 21.24 -3.91 -0.27
CA LEU A 260 20.58 -4.03 -1.57
C LEU A 260 20.17 -2.65 -2.10
N PHE A 261 20.91 -2.18 -3.11
CA PHE A 261 20.62 -0.91 -3.78
C PHE A 261 20.11 -1.15 -5.21
N VAL A 262 18.97 -0.54 -5.54
CA VAL A 262 18.41 -0.50 -6.89
C VAL A 262 18.42 0.95 -7.37
N PRO A 263 18.91 1.25 -8.59
CA PRO A 263 18.85 2.61 -9.13
C PRO A 263 17.41 3.13 -9.19
N ALA A 264 17.20 4.37 -8.75
CA ALA A 264 15.95 5.07 -8.99
C ALA A 264 15.77 5.35 -10.48
N ASP A 265 14.52 5.38 -10.94
CA ASP A 265 14.19 5.72 -12.32
C ASP A 265 14.31 7.23 -12.51
N ILE A 266 15.32 7.64 -13.29
CA ILE A 266 15.52 9.03 -13.71
C ILE A 266 15.50 9.02 -15.24
N PRO A 267 14.48 9.60 -15.90
CA PRO A 267 14.42 9.61 -17.37
C PRO A 267 15.56 10.46 -17.95
N SER A 268 15.89 10.26 -19.23
CA SER A 268 16.87 11.07 -19.94
C SER A 268 16.21 12.06 -20.91
N GLY A 269 16.96 13.12 -21.28
CA GLY A 269 16.55 14.12 -22.25
C GLY A 269 15.80 15.32 -21.65
N LYS A 270 15.70 16.39 -22.46
CA LYS A 270 14.98 17.63 -22.11
C LYS A 270 13.64 17.69 -22.84
N LEU A 271 12.62 18.24 -22.18
CA LEU A 271 11.31 18.49 -22.77
C LEU A 271 10.93 19.95 -22.53
N ALA A 272 10.39 20.62 -23.54
CA ALA A 272 9.86 21.97 -23.42
C ALA A 272 8.35 21.97 -23.72
N LEU A 273 7.57 22.34 -22.72
CA LEU A 273 6.13 22.54 -22.81
C LEU A 273 5.87 24.03 -23.04
N THR A 274 5.34 24.40 -24.21
CA THR A 274 5.25 25.81 -24.62
C THR A 274 3.82 26.27 -24.82
N GLY A 275 3.51 27.50 -24.45
CA GLY A 275 2.26 28.17 -24.82
C GLY A 275 1.05 27.91 -23.92
N ALA A 276 1.25 27.22 -22.80
CA ALA A 276 0.18 26.99 -21.85
C ALA A 276 0.10 28.11 -20.81
N ARG A 277 -1.09 28.30 -20.25
CA ARG A 277 -1.27 29.02 -18.98
C ARG A 277 -0.67 28.19 -17.85
N LEU A 278 0.16 28.77 -16.99
CA LEU A 278 0.79 28.09 -15.87
C LEU A 278 0.22 28.59 -14.55
N ILE A 279 -0.49 27.74 -13.83
CA ILE A 279 -0.88 27.95 -12.44
C ILE A 279 0.29 27.44 -11.60
N THR A 280 1.16 28.33 -11.15
CA THR A 280 2.47 27.91 -10.61
C THR A 280 2.40 27.37 -9.18
N MET A 281 1.41 27.81 -8.40
CA MET A 281 1.35 27.63 -6.93
C MET A 281 2.55 28.25 -6.17
N LYS A 282 3.34 29.11 -6.82
CA LYS A 282 4.26 30.03 -6.14
C LYS A 282 3.47 31.27 -5.71
N GLY A 283 2.88 31.21 -4.53
CA GLY A 283 1.86 32.19 -4.11
C GLY A 283 0.63 32.11 -5.03
N ASP A 284 0.21 33.25 -5.57
CA ASP A 284 -0.94 33.35 -6.49
C ASP A 284 -0.53 33.47 -7.97
N ALA A 285 0.75 33.26 -8.29
CA ALA A 285 1.27 33.56 -9.62
C ALA A 285 0.70 32.64 -10.72
N VAL A 286 0.11 33.27 -11.75
CA VAL A 286 -0.38 32.66 -12.99
C VAL A 286 0.33 33.30 -14.18
N ILE A 287 0.85 32.48 -15.10
CA ILE A 287 1.55 32.94 -16.32
C ILE A 287 0.70 32.55 -17.53
N GLU A 288 0.15 33.52 -18.26
CA GLU A 288 -0.83 33.27 -19.34
C GLU A 288 -0.24 32.60 -20.59
N ASP A 289 0.96 33.02 -21.02
CA ASP A 289 1.72 32.40 -22.13
C ASP A 289 3.07 31.91 -21.62
N GLY A 290 3.06 30.75 -20.98
CA GLY A 290 4.21 30.21 -20.26
C GLY A 290 4.96 29.11 -21.02
N VAL A 291 6.20 28.91 -20.59
CA VAL A 291 7.08 27.81 -21.00
C VAL A 291 7.62 27.12 -19.76
N ILE A 292 7.59 25.78 -19.77
CA ILE A 292 8.30 24.92 -18.81
C ILE A 292 9.31 24.10 -19.58
N VAL A 293 10.58 24.16 -19.19
CA VAL A 293 11.63 23.25 -19.67
C VAL A 293 11.97 22.29 -18.54
N THR A 294 11.90 20.99 -18.81
CA THR A 294 12.38 19.94 -17.92
C THR A 294 13.71 19.39 -18.43
N ASP A 295 14.56 18.96 -17.51
CA ASP A 295 15.74 18.15 -17.79
C ASP A 295 15.69 16.94 -16.89
N ARG A 296 15.56 15.75 -17.51
CA ARG A 296 15.33 14.50 -16.80
C ARG A 296 14.06 14.58 -15.93
N ASP A 297 14.19 14.40 -14.62
CA ASP A 297 13.13 14.40 -13.62
C ASP A 297 12.82 15.77 -13.03
N ARG A 298 13.52 16.85 -13.43
CA ARG A 298 13.41 18.17 -12.78
C ARG A 298 13.00 19.28 -13.73
N ILE A 299 12.34 20.30 -13.18
CA ILE A 299 12.05 21.56 -13.87
C ILE A 299 13.34 22.37 -13.97
N LEU A 300 13.88 22.49 -15.19
CA LEU A 300 15.07 23.29 -15.46
C LEU A 300 14.73 24.79 -15.45
N ALA A 301 13.68 25.19 -16.18
CA ALA A 301 13.27 26.58 -16.29
C ALA A 301 11.75 26.72 -16.42
N ILE A 302 11.20 27.81 -15.90
CA ILE A 302 9.80 28.17 -15.98
C ILE A 302 9.66 29.69 -16.07
N GLY A 303 8.72 30.18 -16.90
CA GLY A 303 8.46 31.61 -17.05
C GLY A 303 7.61 31.94 -18.26
N PRO A 304 7.35 33.24 -18.53
CA PRO A 304 6.73 33.69 -19.77
C PRO A 304 7.55 33.25 -20.99
N ARG A 305 6.88 32.98 -22.12
CA ARG A 305 7.52 32.55 -23.38
C ARG A 305 8.64 33.49 -23.84
N SER A 306 8.48 34.80 -23.61
CA SER A 306 9.48 35.81 -23.94
C SER A 306 10.75 35.77 -23.08
N ALA A 307 10.71 35.11 -21.93
CA ALA A 307 11.80 35.10 -20.94
C ALA A 307 12.53 33.75 -20.83
N VAL A 308 11.91 32.64 -21.25
CA VAL A 308 12.50 31.30 -21.15
C VAL A 308 13.22 30.92 -22.43
N ARG A 309 14.54 30.70 -22.34
CA ARG A 309 15.32 30.14 -23.44
C ARG A 309 15.09 28.63 -23.53
N ILE A 310 14.55 28.18 -24.66
CA ILE A 310 14.38 26.75 -24.95
C ILE A 310 15.70 26.18 -25.48
N PRO A 311 16.30 25.16 -24.84
CA PRO A 311 17.49 24.48 -25.36
C PRO A 311 17.23 23.83 -26.73
N ALA A 312 18.23 23.86 -27.62
CA ALA A 312 18.09 23.31 -28.97
C ALA A 312 17.89 21.78 -29.00
N ASP A 313 18.35 21.08 -27.96
CA ASP A 313 18.20 19.64 -27.76
C ASP A 313 16.90 19.26 -27.03
N ALA A 314 16.08 20.22 -26.61
CA ALA A 314 14.80 19.95 -25.97
C ALA A 314 13.73 19.58 -26.99
N LYS A 315 13.05 18.46 -26.77
CA LYS A 315 11.83 18.13 -27.53
C LYS A 315 10.73 19.11 -27.14
N GLN A 316 10.11 19.77 -28.12
CA GLN A 316 9.07 20.77 -27.87
C GLN A 316 7.68 20.17 -28.04
N ILE A 317 6.76 20.54 -27.16
CA ILE A 317 5.33 20.24 -27.25
C ILE A 317 4.57 21.56 -27.11
N ASP A 318 3.88 21.96 -28.17
CA ASP A 318 3.00 23.12 -28.14
C ASP A 318 1.69 22.77 -27.44
N LEU A 319 1.40 23.52 -26.39
CA LEU A 319 0.23 23.41 -25.53
C LEU A 319 -0.56 24.72 -25.54
N SER A 320 -0.48 25.49 -26.63
CA SER A 320 -1.28 26.69 -26.83
C SER A 320 -2.77 26.44 -26.53
N GLY A 321 -3.34 27.31 -25.70
CA GLY A 321 -4.74 27.21 -25.24
C GLY A 321 -4.99 26.18 -24.12
N LYS A 322 -3.96 25.48 -23.63
CA LYS A 322 -4.04 24.57 -22.48
C LYS A 322 -3.67 25.28 -21.18
N THR A 323 -3.96 24.64 -20.04
CA THR A 323 -3.52 25.11 -18.71
C THR A 323 -2.71 24.03 -18.01
N ILE A 324 -1.65 24.39 -17.31
CA ILE A 324 -0.78 23.52 -16.52
C ILE A 324 -0.89 23.91 -15.04
N MET A 325 -0.98 22.92 -14.15
CA MET A 325 -0.82 23.09 -12.70
C MET A 325 0.10 21.98 -12.14
N PRO A 326 0.62 22.11 -10.91
CA PRO A 326 1.35 21.01 -10.26
C PRO A 326 0.50 19.75 -10.20
N GLY A 327 1.15 18.59 -10.16
CA GLY A 327 0.46 17.33 -9.95
C GLY A 327 -0.28 17.32 -8.61
N ILE A 328 -1.44 16.66 -8.59
CA ILE A 328 -2.26 16.57 -7.37
C ILE A 328 -1.51 15.73 -6.32
N VAL A 329 -1.53 16.21 -5.08
CA VAL A 329 -0.98 15.57 -3.87
C VAL A 329 -2.14 15.16 -2.98
N ASP A 330 -2.50 13.89 -3.01
CA ASP A 330 -3.55 13.31 -2.17
C ASP A 330 -2.96 12.78 -0.87
N VAL A 331 -3.15 13.51 0.24
CA VAL A 331 -2.45 13.20 1.50
C VAL A 331 -3.15 12.17 2.38
N HIS A 332 -4.36 11.75 1.99
CA HIS A 332 -5.10 10.65 2.62
C HIS A 332 -5.76 9.81 1.55
N ALA A 333 -5.00 8.87 1.02
CA ALA A 333 -5.47 7.93 0.01
C ALA A 333 -5.49 6.51 0.56
N HIS A 334 -6.28 5.64 -0.06
CA HIS A 334 -6.09 4.18 0.03
C HIS A 334 -6.05 3.62 -1.39
N VAL A 335 -4.85 3.39 -1.90
CA VAL A 335 -4.62 2.97 -3.30
C VAL A 335 -4.39 1.46 -3.44
N TRP A 336 -5.08 0.71 -2.57
CA TRP A 336 -5.19 -0.75 -2.62
C TRP A 336 -3.87 -1.50 -2.39
N HIS A 337 -3.12 -1.09 -1.36
CA HIS A 337 -1.92 -1.78 -0.88
C HIS A 337 -2.21 -2.91 0.13
N PHE A 338 -3.42 -3.47 0.15
CA PHE A 338 -3.84 -4.44 1.17
C PHE A 338 -3.58 -5.88 0.76
N SER A 339 -2.91 -6.63 1.65
CA SER A 339 -2.89 -8.10 1.76
C SER A 339 -2.96 -8.90 0.44
N ASN A 340 -2.19 -8.49 -0.57
CA ASN A 340 -2.01 -9.26 -1.80
C ASN A 340 -0.54 -9.67 -1.91
N PRO A 341 -0.21 -10.96 -1.72
CA PRO A 341 1.18 -11.41 -1.73
C PRO A 341 1.79 -11.37 -3.15
N ILE A 342 0.98 -11.17 -4.20
CA ILE A 342 1.46 -10.93 -5.57
C ILE A 342 1.04 -9.52 -6.02
N PRO A 343 1.97 -8.54 -6.06
CA PRO A 343 1.66 -7.25 -6.66
C PRO A 343 1.49 -7.40 -8.19
N PRO A 344 0.49 -6.73 -8.82
CA PRO A 344 0.40 -6.66 -10.27
C PRO A 344 1.59 -5.87 -10.85
N GLN A 345 2.00 -6.13 -12.09
CA GLN A 345 2.99 -5.27 -12.76
C GLN A 345 2.35 -3.92 -13.16
N GLN A 346 1.07 -3.96 -13.54
CA GLN A 346 0.23 -2.81 -13.78
C GLN A 346 -0.89 -2.73 -12.75
N ASN A 347 -0.66 -1.99 -11.68
CA ASN A 347 -1.68 -1.75 -10.66
C ASN A 347 -2.69 -0.71 -11.19
N TRP A 348 -3.85 -1.16 -11.64
CA TRP A 348 -4.85 -0.27 -12.25
C TRP A 348 -5.29 0.93 -11.39
N PRO A 349 -5.40 0.87 -10.04
CA PRO A 349 -5.64 2.03 -9.20
C PRO A 349 -4.58 3.11 -9.40
N TYR A 350 -3.31 2.73 -9.61
CA TYR A 350 -2.23 3.69 -9.85
C TYR A 350 -2.39 4.39 -11.19
N TYR A 351 -2.77 3.64 -12.22
CA TYR A 351 -3.05 4.18 -13.54
C TYR A 351 -4.27 5.11 -13.52
N ALA A 352 -5.35 4.72 -12.84
CA ALA A 352 -6.53 5.57 -12.66
C ALA A 352 -6.18 6.88 -11.93
N ASN A 353 -5.39 6.82 -10.86
CA ASN A 353 -4.92 8.01 -10.14
C ASN A 353 -4.06 8.93 -11.02
N LEU A 354 -3.08 8.39 -11.74
CA LEU A 354 -2.26 9.20 -12.66
C LEU A 354 -3.07 9.78 -13.83
N ALA A 355 -3.98 9.01 -14.44
CA ALA A 355 -4.85 9.47 -15.53
C ALA A 355 -5.76 10.64 -15.09
N TYR A 356 -6.04 10.73 -13.79
CA TYR A 356 -6.75 11.83 -13.14
C TYR A 356 -5.80 12.80 -12.40
N GLY A 357 -4.51 12.78 -12.70
CA GLY A 357 -3.57 13.82 -12.29
C GLY A 357 -3.01 13.73 -10.88
N VAL A 358 -3.33 12.67 -10.13
CA VAL A 358 -2.73 12.40 -8.81
C VAL A 358 -1.32 11.84 -9.03
N THR A 359 -0.32 12.67 -8.74
CA THR A 359 1.11 12.33 -8.95
C THR A 359 1.81 11.90 -7.67
N THR A 360 1.23 12.24 -6.51
CA THR A 360 1.75 11.86 -5.19
C THR A 360 0.58 11.46 -4.29
N THR A 361 0.75 10.36 -3.56
CA THR A 361 -0.20 9.86 -2.57
C THR A 361 0.49 9.66 -1.23
N HIS A 362 -0.23 9.87 -0.14
CA HIS A 362 0.13 9.39 1.18
C HIS A 362 -0.98 8.49 1.72
N ASP A 363 -0.63 7.24 2.01
CA ASP A 363 -1.54 6.21 2.51
C ASP A 363 -1.40 6.05 4.03
N PRO A 364 -2.35 6.57 4.83
CA PRO A 364 -2.23 6.63 6.28
C PRO A 364 -2.67 5.33 6.98
N SER A 365 -3.03 4.26 6.26
CA SER A 365 -3.41 2.99 6.88
C SER A 365 -3.34 1.84 5.88
N THR A 366 -2.30 1.01 5.96
CA THR A 366 -2.19 -0.15 5.07
C THR A 366 -1.22 -1.24 5.56
N THR A 367 -1.01 -2.30 4.77
CA THR A 367 0.00 -3.32 5.04
C THR A 367 1.39 -2.74 4.82
N THR A 368 2.24 -2.81 5.84
CA THR A 368 3.58 -2.19 5.83
C THR A 368 4.43 -2.75 4.68
N GLU A 369 4.57 -4.06 4.60
CA GLU A 369 5.47 -4.74 3.67
C GLU A 369 5.08 -4.47 2.21
N VAL A 370 3.77 -4.43 1.92
CA VAL A 370 3.24 -4.24 0.56
C VAL A 370 3.37 -2.77 0.12
N SER A 371 3.05 -1.83 0.98
CA SER A 371 3.08 -0.40 0.63
C SER A 371 4.50 0.11 0.40
N PHE A 372 5.45 -0.21 1.30
CA PHE A 372 6.85 0.23 1.15
C PHE A 372 7.55 -0.47 -0.03
N SER A 373 7.31 -1.77 -0.25
CA SER A 373 7.88 -2.46 -1.41
C SER A 373 7.32 -1.93 -2.74
N GLN A 374 6.02 -1.64 -2.84
CA GLN A 374 5.46 -1.01 -4.05
C GLN A 374 5.95 0.44 -4.23
N ALA A 375 6.13 1.20 -3.16
CA ALA A 375 6.75 2.53 -3.23
C ALA A 375 8.17 2.46 -3.83
N GLU A 376 8.98 1.48 -3.42
CA GLU A 376 10.31 1.23 -3.99
C GLU A 376 10.24 0.79 -5.46
N LEU A 377 9.30 -0.08 -5.83
CA LEU A 377 9.08 -0.51 -7.22
C LEU A 377 8.69 0.67 -8.13
N VAL A 378 7.83 1.58 -7.66
CA VAL A 378 7.47 2.80 -8.39
C VAL A 378 8.66 3.77 -8.49
N LYS A 379 9.46 3.90 -7.43
CA LYS A 379 10.69 4.73 -7.43
C LYS A 379 11.75 4.18 -8.38
N ALA A 380 11.86 2.87 -8.50
CA ALA A 380 12.79 2.18 -9.41
C ALA A 380 12.26 2.03 -10.85
N GLY A 381 11.07 2.56 -11.16
CA GLY A 381 10.46 2.47 -12.49
C GLY A 381 10.06 1.05 -12.90
N LYS A 382 9.90 0.15 -11.92
CA LYS A 382 9.40 -1.23 -12.13
C LYS A 382 7.89 -1.30 -12.14
N MET A 383 7.22 -0.29 -11.58
CA MET A 383 5.78 -0.07 -11.65
C MET A 383 5.50 1.38 -12.07
N VAL A 384 4.44 1.59 -12.84
CA VAL A 384 3.93 2.94 -13.15
C VAL A 384 2.88 3.32 -12.12
N GLY A 385 3.03 4.48 -11.51
CA GLY A 385 2.10 5.00 -10.53
C GLY A 385 2.50 6.33 -9.91
N PRO A 386 1.62 6.92 -9.08
CA PRO A 386 1.94 8.07 -8.26
C PRO A 386 3.14 7.76 -7.36
N ARG A 387 3.85 8.77 -6.89
CA ARG A 387 4.80 8.61 -5.79
C ARG A 387 4.05 8.25 -4.53
N ILE A 388 4.47 7.18 -3.86
CA ILE A 388 3.77 6.63 -2.71
C ILE A 388 4.55 6.97 -1.44
N TYR A 389 3.86 7.62 -0.52
CA TYR A 389 4.25 7.74 0.88
C TYR A 389 3.24 6.94 1.71
N SER A 390 3.66 6.44 2.87
CA SER A 390 2.75 5.72 3.75
C SER A 390 3.21 5.76 5.19
N THR A 391 2.24 5.65 6.10
CA THR A 391 2.51 5.34 7.52
C THR A 391 2.67 3.84 7.77
N GLY A 392 2.37 2.99 6.78
CA GLY A 392 2.24 1.54 6.93
C GLY A 392 1.07 1.16 7.83
N THR A 393 1.26 0.13 8.63
CA THR A 393 0.23 -0.36 9.56
C THR A 393 0.10 0.57 10.75
N VAL A 394 -1.14 1.00 11.01
CA VAL A 394 -1.47 1.99 12.03
C VAL A 394 -1.03 1.58 13.44
N LEU A 395 -0.76 2.59 14.28
CA LEU A 395 -0.58 2.40 15.72
C LEU A 395 -1.96 2.33 16.39
N TYR A 396 -2.64 1.20 16.21
CA TYR A 396 -3.99 0.96 16.73
C TYR A 396 -3.97 0.79 18.25
N GLY A 397 -4.60 1.68 19.01
CA GLY A 397 -4.55 1.66 20.48
C GLY A 397 -5.68 0.90 21.16
N ALA A 398 -6.78 0.63 20.45
CA ALA A 398 -7.94 -0.06 21.00
C ALA A 398 -7.78 -1.59 20.94
N GLU A 399 -8.64 -2.30 21.66
CA GLU A 399 -8.69 -3.76 21.62
C GLU A 399 -9.24 -4.25 20.27
N GLY A 400 -8.68 -5.34 19.73
CA GLY A 400 -9.04 -5.89 18.44
C GLY A 400 -8.11 -7.04 18.05
N ASP A 401 -8.06 -7.34 16.74
CA ASP A 401 -7.23 -8.43 16.19
C ASP A 401 -5.72 -8.18 16.31
N PHE A 402 -5.32 -6.90 16.31
CA PHE A 402 -3.98 -6.45 16.66
C PHE A 402 -4.06 -5.11 17.40
N LYS A 403 -2.98 -4.73 18.10
CA LYS A 403 -2.83 -3.41 18.72
C LYS A 403 -1.37 -3.01 18.92
N ALA A 404 -1.12 -1.71 18.91
CA ALA A 404 0.12 -1.09 19.33
C ALA A 404 0.02 -0.75 20.82
N VAL A 405 0.65 -1.58 21.67
CA VAL A 405 0.63 -1.41 23.12
C VAL A 405 1.58 -0.29 23.51
N VAL A 406 1.03 0.80 24.04
CA VAL A 406 1.81 1.93 24.56
C VAL A 406 1.49 2.12 26.04
N ASN A 407 2.35 1.64 26.93
CA ASN A 407 2.22 1.85 28.37
C ASN A 407 3.14 2.96 28.88
N ASN A 408 4.29 3.13 28.22
CA ASN A 408 5.31 4.10 28.55
C ASN A 408 5.94 4.69 27.27
N LEU A 409 6.89 5.62 27.43
CA LEU A 409 7.57 6.28 26.31
C LEU A 409 8.45 5.32 25.48
N ASP A 410 9.03 4.29 26.09
CA ASP A 410 9.88 3.33 25.37
C ASP A 410 9.06 2.42 24.45
N ASP A 411 7.83 2.08 24.83
CA ASP A 411 6.88 1.40 23.94
C ASP A 411 6.56 2.26 22.72
N ALA A 412 6.29 3.56 22.92
CA ALA A 412 6.08 4.50 21.82
C ALA A 412 7.33 4.60 20.92
N ARG A 413 8.53 4.72 21.50
CA ARG A 413 9.80 4.72 20.75
C ARG A 413 9.99 3.45 19.95
N SER A 414 9.65 2.29 20.52
CA SER A 414 9.72 0.99 19.83
C SER A 414 8.83 0.99 18.58
N HIS A 415 7.57 1.41 18.72
CA HIS A 415 6.64 1.49 17.60
C HIS A 415 7.07 2.47 16.50
N LEU A 416 7.72 3.57 16.85
CA LEU A 416 8.22 4.50 15.84
C LEU A 416 9.51 4.00 15.20
N ARG A 417 10.42 3.39 15.96
CA ARG A 417 11.67 2.81 15.42
C ARG A 417 11.39 1.68 14.43
N ARG A 418 10.42 0.80 14.69
CA ARG A 418 10.03 -0.25 13.72
C ARG A 418 9.51 0.34 12.40
N MET A 419 8.76 1.45 12.45
CA MET A 419 8.25 2.10 11.23
C MET A 419 9.34 2.88 10.51
N LYS A 420 10.22 3.55 11.26
CA LYS A 420 11.39 4.24 10.69
C LYS A 420 12.34 3.27 10.00
N ALA A 421 12.50 2.06 10.53
CA ALA A 421 13.35 1.02 9.93
C ALA A 421 12.91 0.61 8.52
N VAL A 422 11.60 0.63 8.22
CA VAL A 422 11.08 0.35 6.87
C VAL A 422 11.01 1.59 5.96
N GLY A 423 11.56 2.72 6.41
CA GLY A 423 11.60 3.97 5.65
C GLY A 423 10.41 4.91 5.88
N ALA A 424 9.54 4.64 6.86
CA ALA A 424 8.47 5.57 7.22
C ALA A 424 9.06 6.86 7.81
N PHE A 425 8.54 8.01 7.38
CA PHE A 425 8.80 9.32 7.98
C PHE A 425 7.60 9.81 8.81
N SER A 426 6.51 9.04 8.81
CA SER A 426 5.26 9.34 9.49
C SER A 426 4.65 8.08 10.12
N VAL A 427 3.82 8.26 11.13
CA VAL A 427 2.99 7.19 11.72
C VAL A 427 1.54 7.63 11.86
N LYS A 428 0.61 6.67 11.82
CA LYS A 428 -0.80 6.91 12.12
C LYS A 428 -1.13 6.52 13.56
N SER A 429 -1.42 7.51 14.41
CA SER A 429 -1.90 7.33 15.78
C SER A 429 -3.41 7.07 15.76
N TYR A 430 -3.83 5.82 15.94
CA TYR A 430 -5.21 5.39 15.67
C TYR A 430 -5.91 4.91 16.94
N ASN A 431 -7.05 5.53 17.29
CA ASN A 431 -7.90 5.16 18.45
C ASN A 431 -7.12 4.89 19.75
N GLN A 432 -6.17 5.76 20.09
CA GLN A 432 -5.44 5.66 21.36
C GLN A 432 -6.37 5.99 22.54
N PRO A 433 -6.66 5.03 23.44
CA PRO A 433 -7.72 5.18 24.43
C PRO A 433 -7.39 6.21 25.51
N ARG A 434 -6.10 6.42 25.82
CA ARG A 434 -5.66 7.40 26.81
C ARG A 434 -4.89 8.53 26.16
N ARG A 435 -5.18 9.77 26.59
CA ARG A 435 -4.47 10.96 26.10
C ARG A 435 -2.95 10.89 26.36
N ASN A 436 -2.51 10.35 27.50
CA ASN A 436 -1.09 10.23 27.80
C ASN A 436 -0.35 9.29 26.82
N GLN A 437 -1.01 8.29 26.23
CA GLN A 437 -0.42 7.44 25.19
C GLN A 437 -0.15 8.22 23.91
N ARG A 438 -1.10 9.08 23.49
CA ARG A 438 -0.87 9.98 22.37
C ARG A 438 0.30 10.92 22.63
N GLN A 439 0.39 11.48 23.84
CA GLN A 439 1.50 12.35 24.22
C GLN A 439 2.86 11.61 24.20
N GLN A 440 2.90 10.34 24.61
CA GLN A 440 4.10 9.50 24.50
C GLN A 440 4.48 9.26 23.03
N VAL A 441 3.51 8.98 22.15
CA VAL A 441 3.72 8.89 20.69
C VAL A 441 4.26 10.21 20.14
N MET A 442 3.67 11.35 20.51
CA MET A 442 4.12 12.68 20.06
C MET A 442 5.54 13.00 20.53
N GLN A 443 5.89 12.64 21.76
CA GLN A 443 7.25 12.83 22.26
C GLN A 443 8.25 11.94 21.50
N ALA A 444 7.96 10.65 21.35
CA ALA A 444 8.81 9.74 20.59
C ALA A 444 8.98 10.21 19.12
N ALA A 445 7.91 10.75 18.53
CA ALA A 445 7.93 11.28 17.17
C ALA A 445 8.84 12.49 17.04
N ARG A 446 8.84 13.39 18.03
CA ARG A 446 9.75 14.52 18.06
C ARG A 446 11.21 14.08 18.17
N GLU A 447 11.50 13.11 19.05
CA GLU A 447 12.84 12.55 19.22
C GLU A 447 13.34 11.84 17.96
N LEU A 448 12.44 11.20 17.20
CA LEU A 448 12.76 10.46 15.98
C LEU A 448 12.53 11.26 14.70
N GLN A 449 12.11 12.53 14.80
CA GLN A 449 11.79 13.42 13.67
C GLN A 449 10.78 12.80 12.70
N MET A 450 9.65 12.34 13.22
CA MET A 450 8.56 11.74 12.45
C MET A 450 7.27 12.56 12.57
N HIS A 451 6.48 12.61 11.49
CA HIS A 451 5.13 13.15 11.54
C HIS A 451 4.16 12.19 12.22
N VAL A 452 3.12 12.73 12.85
CA VAL A 452 2.08 11.94 13.50
C VAL A 452 0.73 12.41 12.98
N TYR A 453 0.10 11.54 12.21
CA TYR A 453 -1.25 11.74 11.72
C TYR A 453 -2.20 10.95 12.62
N PRO A 454 -3.25 11.55 13.16
CA PRO A 454 -4.26 10.81 13.90
C PRO A 454 -5.28 10.21 12.95
N GLU A 455 -6.04 9.21 13.41
CA GLU A 455 -7.41 9.08 12.91
C GLU A 455 -8.26 10.16 13.56
N GLY A 456 -8.63 11.20 12.80
CA GLY A 456 -9.74 12.03 13.25
C GLY A 456 -11.03 11.23 13.06
N GLY A 457 -11.82 11.08 14.10
CA GLY A 457 -13.11 10.38 14.02
C GLY A 457 -14.29 11.33 14.10
N SER A 458 -15.50 10.77 14.11
CA SER A 458 -16.76 11.46 14.43
C SER A 458 -16.88 11.94 15.88
N PHE A 459 -15.76 12.22 16.58
CA PHE A 459 -15.73 12.64 17.97
C PHE A 459 -15.03 14.00 18.11
N PHE A 460 -15.82 15.06 18.03
CA PHE A 460 -15.36 16.46 18.06
C PHE A 460 -14.32 16.76 19.16
N PHE A 461 -14.63 16.47 20.42
CA PHE A 461 -13.71 16.74 21.54
C PHE A 461 -12.42 15.92 21.48
N HIS A 462 -12.47 14.73 20.88
CA HIS A 462 -11.28 13.92 20.67
C HIS A 462 -10.34 14.59 19.67
N ASN A 463 -10.87 15.10 18.54
CA ASN A 463 -10.09 15.83 17.55
C ASN A 463 -9.48 17.11 18.13
N LEU A 464 -10.23 17.89 18.92
CA LEU A 464 -9.69 19.09 19.57
C LEU A 464 -8.51 18.75 20.49
N SER A 465 -8.59 17.64 21.23
CA SER A 465 -7.49 17.19 22.08
C SER A 465 -6.25 16.78 21.27
N MET A 466 -6.40 16.30 20.04
CA MET A 466 -5.27 15.96 19.15
C MET A 466 -4.52 17.20 18.67
N ILE A 467 -5.23 18.31 18.40
CA ILE A 467 -4.62 19.62 18.10
C ILE A 467 -3.78 20.08 19.29
N LEU A 468 -4.34 20.01 20.50
CA LEU A 468 -3.63 20.35 21.75
C LEU A 468 -2.42 19.45 22.02
N ASP A 469 -2.47 18.18 21.60
CA ASP A 469 -1.35 17.24 21.70
C ASP A 469 -0.24 17.54 20.67
N GLY A 470 -0.52 18.37 19.66
CA GLY A 470 0.44 18.81 18.64
C GLY A 470 0.58 17.86 17.45
N HIS A 471 -0.47 17.10 17.11
CA HIS A 471 -0.46 16.24 15.92
C HIS A 471 -0.16 17.04 14.65
N THR A 472 0.47 16.40 13.66
CA THR A 472 0.85 17.06 12.40
C THR A 472 -0.37 17.57 11.63
N GLY A 473 -1.48 16.83 11.69
CA GLY A 473 -2.78 17.30 11.22
C GLY A 473 -3.92 16.58 11.90
N ILE A 474 -5.14 16.88 11.46
CA ILE A 474 -6.34 16.08 11.71
C ILE A 474 -6.78 15.50 10.38
N GLU A 475 -6.90 14.17 10.34
CA GLU A 475 -7.44 13.44 9.20
C GLU A 475 -8.95 13.28 9.37
N HIS A 476 -9.71 13.38 8.29
CA HIS A 476 -11.17 13.48 8.25
C HIS A 476 -11.73 14.78 8.83
N ASN A 477 -12.91 15.17 8.35
CA ASN A 477 -13.61 16.34 8.84
C ASN A 477 -14.04 16.16 10.30
N ILE A 478 -14.03 17.26 11.05
CA ILE A 478 -14.74 17.27 12.33
C ILE A 478 -16.26 17.16 12.06
N PRO A 479 -17.00 16.39 12.88
CA PRO A 479 -18.40 16.01 12.59
C PRO A 479 -19.42 17.11 12.93
N VAL A 480 -18.97 18.32 13.25
CA VAL A 480 -19.81 19.45 13.67
C VAL A 480 -19.64 20.58 12.66
N THR A 481 -20.76 21.15 12.24
CA THR A 481 -20.82 22.35 11.40
C THR A 481 -22.04 23.18 11.81
N PRO A 482 -21.94 24.51 11.97
CA PRO A 482 -20.76 25.35 11.77
C PRO A 482 -19.74 25.26 12.92
N VAL A 483 -18.49 25.64 12.63
CA VAL A 483 -17.46 25.87 13.66
C VAL A 483 -17.54 27.29 14.22
N TYR A 484 -17.22 27.47 15.50
CA TYR A 484 -17.24 28.77 16.18
C TYR A 484 -15.82 29.32 16.42
N ASP A 485 -15.74 30.59 16.83
CA ASP A 485 -14.49 31.36 16.99
C ASP A 485 -13.50 30.72 17.97
N ASP A 486 -13.97 29.98 18.98
CA ASP A 486 -13.12 29.23 19.91
C ASP A 486 -12.32 28.12 19.20
N VAL A 487 -12.97 27.34 18.34
CA VAL A 487 -12.33 26.30 17.52
C VAL A 487 -11.39 26.93 16.50
N ILE A 488 -11.84 27.99 15.81
CA ILE A 488 -11.04 28.67 14.78
C ILE A 488 -9.76 29.24 15.39
N ARG A 489 -9.85 29.93 16.53
CA ARG A 489 -8.67 30.49 17.22
C ARG A 489 -7.77 29.40 17.77
N LEU A 490 -8.33 28.34 18.36
CA LEU A 490 -7.53 27.22 18.86
C LEU A 490 -6.71 26.59 17.72
N TRP A 491 -7.36 26.30 16.60
CA TRP A 491 -6.72 25.63 15.47
C TRP A 491 -5.77 26.58 14.74
N GLY A 492 -6.16 27.83 14.50
CA GLY A 492 -5.31 28.84 13.86
C GLY A 492 -4.09 29.23 14.69
N ALA A 493 -4.16 29.13 16.02
CA ALA A 493 -3.00 29.27 16.91
C ALA A 493 -2.10 28.02 16.95
N SER A 494 -2.57 26.89 16.39
CA SER A 494 -1.77 25.68 16.22
C SER A 494 -1.01 25.70 14.89
N GLN A 495 -0.18 24.68 14.67
CA GLN A 495 0.44 24.40 13.37
C GLN A 495 -0.10 23.08 12.76
N THR A 496 -1.22 22.59 13.28
CA THR A 496 -1.84 21.33 12.87
C THR A 496 -2.61 21.52 11.57
N GLY A 497 -2.28 20.75 10.53
CA GLY A 497 -3.01 20.76 9.25
C GLY A 497 -4.40 20.11 9.35
N TYR A 498 -5.17 20.18 8.27
CA TYR A 498 -6.53 19.63 8.23
C TYR A 498 -6.81 18.93 6.88
N THR A 499 -6.97 17.62 6.90
CA THR A 499 -7.29 16.81 5.72
C THR A 499 -8.75 16.38 5.79
N MET A 500 -9.61 17.01 4.98
CA MET A 500 -11.07 16.93 5.16
C MET A 500 -11.69 15.57 4.87
N THR A 501 -11.19 14.89 3.83
CA THR A 501 -11.82 13.69 3.25
C THR A 501 -13.34 13.84 3.10
N LEU A 502 -13.82 14.90 2.44
CA LEU A 502 -15.24 15.22 2.30
C LEU A 502 -16.02 14.07 1.62
N VAL A 503 -15.36 13.25 0.82
CA VAL A 503 -15.91 12.06 0.20
C VAL A 503 -16.38 11.03 1.22
N VAL A 504 -15.86 11.01 2.45
CA VAL A 504 -16.34 10.18 3.57
C VAL A 504 -16.94 10.98 4.71
N SER A 505 -17.39 12.21 4.44
CA SER A 505 -17.83 13.18 5.47
C SER A 505 -18.52 12.54 6.68
N TYR A 506 -18.02 12.82 7.88
CA TYR A 506 -18.69 12.53 9.14
C TYR A 506 -19.75 13.58 9.46
N GLY A 507 -20.72 13.22 10.31
CA GLY A 507 -21.81 14.11 10.72
C GLY A 507 -23.03 14.09 9.78
N GLY A 508 -22.98 13.31 8.70
CA GLY A 508 -24.08 13.14 7.74
C GLY A 508 -23.73 12.13 6.64
N PRO A 509 -24.51 12.10 5.54
CA PRO A 509 -24.19 11.29 4.37
C PRO A 509 -22.85 11.67 3.73
N SER A 510 -22.13 10.66 3.25
CA SER A 510 -20.86 10.81 2.56
C SER A 510 -20.99 11.62 1.26
N GLY A 511 -20.00 12.46 0.96
CA GLY A 511 -19.94 13.23 -0.29
C GLY A 511 -19.80 12.36 -1.54
N GLU A 512 -19.34 11.11 -1.42
CA GLU A 512 -19.32 10.12 -2.51
C GLU A 512 -20.71 9.95 -3.15
N TYR A 513 -21.75 9.82 -2.31
CA TYR A 513 -23.12 9.61 -2.76
C TYR A 513 -23.69 10.83 -3.48
N TYR A 514 -23.29 12.05 -3.09
CA TYR A 514 -23.66 13.26 -3.81
C TYR A 514 -23.22 13.19 -5.27
N TRP A 515 -21.97 12.77 -5.51
CA TRP A 515 -21.45 12.69 -6.86
C TRP A 515 -22.04 11.55 -7.67
N TYR A 516 -22.35 10.41 -7.04
CA TYR A 516 -23.10 9.36 -7.73
C TYR A 516 -24.51 9.81 -8.10
N GLN A 517 -25.24 10.48 -7.20
CA GLN A 517 -26.56 11.04 -7.48
C GLN A 517 -26.53 12.02 -8.67
N HIS A 518 -25.54 12.93 -8.70
CA HIS A 518 -25.50 14.08 -9.61
C HIS A 518 -24.61 13.90 -10.84
N SER A 519 -24.03 12.72 -11.08
CA SER A 519 -23.20 12.51 -12.27
C SER A 519 -23.24 11.08 -12.80
N ASP A 520 -23.10 10.95 -14.12
CA ASP A 520 -23.04 9.66 -14.82
C ASP A 520 -21.64 9.05 -14.75
N VAL A 521 -21.16 8.78 -13.54
CA VAL A 521 -19.83 8.18 -13.30
C VAL A 521 -19.64 6.89 -14.10
N PHE A 522 -20.68 6.05 -14.20
CA PHE A 522 -20.65 4.80 -14.96
C PHE A 522 -20.51 4.96 -16.48
N ASN A 523 -20.63 6.18 -17.01
CA ASN A 523 -20.43 6.51 -18.43
C ASN A 523 -19.12 7.25 -18.69
N LYS A 524 -18.29 7.51 -17.67
CA LYS A 524 -16.99 8.18 -17.86
C LYS A 524 -15.99 7.23 -18.50
N GLN A 525 -15.77 7.38 -19.80
CA GLN A 525 -14.92 6.48 -20.59
C GLN A 525 -13.49 6.39 -20.05
N ARG A 526 -12.85 7.54 -19.73
CA ARG A 526 -11.49 7.54 -19.15
C ARG A 526 -11.40 6.73 -17.86
N LEU A 527 -12.41 6.81 -16.98
CA LEU A 527 -12.46 6.00 -15.75
C LEU A 527 -12.58 4.51 -16.07
N LEU A 528 -13.41 4.15 -17.06
CA LEU A 528 -13.61 2.76 -17.51
C LEU A 528 -12.38 2.16 -18.21
N ASN A 529 -11.50 2.99 -18.78
CA ASN A 529 -10.24 2.52 -19.36
C ASN A 529 -9.28 1.98 -18.29
N PHE A 530 -9.39 2.47 -17.05
CA PHE A 530 -8.44 2.16 -15.96
C PHE A 530 -9.08 1.52 -14.73
N THR A 531 -10.38 1.29 -14.72
CA THR A 531 -11.08 0.65 -13.59
C THR A 531 -11.94 -0.50 -14.10
N PRO A 532 -11.88 -1.69 -13.47
CA PRO A 532 -12.78 -2.80 -13.78
C PRO A 532 -14.25 -2.36 -13.78
N ARG A 533 -14.95 -2.66 -14.87
CA ARG A 533 -16.36 -2.29 -15.05
C ARG A 533 -17.26 -2.69 -13.87
N PRO A 534 -17.14 -3.90 -13.28
CA PRO A 534 -17.98 -4.30 -12.15
C PRO A 534 -17.84 -3.39 -10.93
N ILE A 535 -16.65 -2.83 -10.67
CA ILE A 535 -16.41 -1.92 -9.53
C ILE A 535 -17.19 -0.62 -9.72
N ILE A 536 -17.12 -0.03 -10.92
CA ILE A 536 -17.83 1.23 -11.22
C ILE A 536 -19.34 1.01 -11.22
N ASP A 537 -19.80 -0.05 -11.86
CA ASP A 537 -21.23 -0.33 -12.01
C ASP A 537 -21.90 -0.62 -10.67
N ALA A 538 -21.26 -1.39 -9.79
CA ALA A 538 -21.79 -1.72 -8.47
C ALA A 538 -21.97 -0.48 -7.57
N ARG A 539 -21.13 0.55 -7.75
CA ARG A 539 -21.15 1.77 -6.94
C ARG A 539 -22.04 2.87 -7.50
N SER A 540 -22.07 3.04 -8.83
CA SER A 540 -22.58 4.29 -9.44
C SER A 540 -23.82 4.14 -10.33
N ARG A 541 -24.20 2.92 -10.73
CA ARG A 541 -25.42 2.70 -11.54
C ARG A 541 -26.69 2.73 -10.72
N ARG A 542 -26.69 2.07 -9.55
CA ARG A 542 -27.80 2.08 -8.60
C ARG A 542 -27.45 3.07 -7.50
N ARG A 543 -28.06 4.24 -7.57
CA ARG A 543 -27.68 5.39 -6.75
C ARG A 543 -28.61 5.50 -5.55
N THR A 544 -28.02 5.80 -4.40
CA THR A 544 -28.77 6.34 -3.27
C THR A 544 -29.21 7.76 -3.64
N MET A 545 -30.50 8.05 -3.52
CA MET A 545 -31.06 9.39 -3.73
C MET A 545 -31.44 9.98 -2.39
N MET A 546 -31.02 11.21 -2.11
CA MET A 546 -31.41 11.97 -0.92
C MET A 546 -31.59 13.46 -1.26
N PRO A 547 -32.40 14.21 -0.49
CA PRO A 547 -32.49 15.66 -0.61
C PRO A 547 -31.12 16.33 -0.46
N ASP A 548 -30.86 17.38 -1.24
CA ASP A 548 -29.54 18.04 -1.28
C ASP A 548 -29.14 18.66 0.06
N GLU A 549 -30.12 19.13 0.83
CA GLU A 549 -29.96 19.72 2.15
C GLU A 549 -29.47 18.73 3.23
N GLU A 550 -29.58 17.42 2.99
CA GLU A 550 -29.08 16.41 3.92
C GLU A 550 -27.56 16.20 3.79
N TYR A 551 -26.96 16.60 2.67
CA TYR A 551 -25.52 16.49 2.49
C TYR A 551 -24.77 17.57 3.30
N VAL A 552 -23.91 17.12 4.21
CA VAL A 552 -23.21 18.00 5.16
C VAL A 552 -21.90 18.59 4.62
N HIS A 553 -21.34 18.02 3.53
CA HIS A 553 -20.05 18.44 2.98
C HIS A 553 -19.94 19.95 2.63
N PRO A 554 -21.00 20.67 2.16
CA PRO A 554 -20.87 22.12 1.90
C PRO A 554 -20.72 22.93 3.20
N GLY A 555 -21.33 22.48 4.31
CA GLY A 555 -21.13 23.06 5.64
C GLY A 555 -19.68 22.90 6.11
N HIS A 556 -19.18 21.67 6.08
CA HIS A 556 -17.79 21.37 6.44
C HIS A 556 -16.77 22.10 5.56
N ALA A 557 -17.03 22.24 4.26
CA ALA A 557 -16.18 23.01 3.36
C ALA A 557 -16.19 24.52 3.69
N ARG A 558 -17.33 25.10 4.11
CA ARG A 558 -17.38 26.49 4.61
C ARG A 558 -16.58 26.67 5.89
N ASP A 559 -16.61 25.71 6.81
CA ASP A 559 -15.81 25.75 8.02
C ASP A 559 -14.31 25.65 7.70
N ALA A 560 -13.93 24.78 6.77
CA ALA A 560 -12.56 24.66 6.29
C ALA A 560 -12.05 25.96 5.64
N LYS A 561 -12.92 26.71 4.97
CA LYS A 561 -12.61 28.03 4.40
C LYS A 561 -12.28 29.03 5.50
N GLN A 562 -13.08 29.10 6.56
CA GLN A 562 -12.81 29.97 7.72
C GLN A 562 -11.49 29.59 8.42
N LEU A 563 -11.22 28.29 8.56
CA LEU A 563 -9.96 27.81 9.11
C LEU A 563 -8.76 28.19 8.23
N THR A 564 -8.91 28.13 6.90
CA THR A 564 -7.88 28.58 5.95
C THR A 564 -7.60 30.08 6.11
N GLU A 565 -8.63 30.91 6.29
CA GLU A 565 -8.49 32.35 6.55
C GLU A 565 -7.81 32.63 7.90
N ALA A 566 -7.96 31.73 8.88
CA ALA A 566 -7.26 31.75 10.15
C ALA A 566 -5.83 31.14 10.08
N GLY A 567 -5.35 30.73 8.91
CA GLY A 567 -3.99 30.23 8.69
C GLY A 567 -3.82 28.70 8.77
N VAL A 568 -4.90 27.95 8.95
CA VAL A 568 -4.85 26.47 8.95
C VAL A 568 -4.68 25.95 7.52
N LYS A 569 -3.71 25.06 7.30
CA LYS A 569 -3.50 24.43 5.99
C LYS A 569 -4.50 23.30 5.80
N VAL A 570 -5.49 23.54 4.94
CA VAL A 570 -6.45 22.53 4.49
C VAL A 570 -5.87 21.76 3.29
N ASN A 571 -6.01 20.44 3.32
CA ASN A 571 -5.57 19.52 2.27
C ASN A 571 -6.75 18.70 1.75
N ILE A 572 -6.63 18.19 0.52
CA ILE A 572 -7.54 17.15 0.03
C ILE A 572 -7.10 15.77 0.55
N GLY A 573 -8.08 14.87 0.68
CA GLY A 573 -7.83 13.46 0.96
C GLY A 573 -8.91 12.60 0.33
N SER A 574 -8.63 11.86 -0.74
CA SER A 574 -9.71 11.16 -1.47
C SER A 574 -10.13 9.84 -0.85
N HIS A 575 -9.44 9.40 0.22
CA HIS A 575 -9.68 8.21 1.04
C HIS A 575 -9.69 6.86 0.29
N GLY A 576 -9.73 6.83 -1.05
CA GLY A 576 -9.67 5.60 -1.86
C GLY A 576 -11.02 5.00 -2.25
N GLN A 577 -12.14 5.70 -2.02
CA GLN A 577 -13.49 5.33 -2.44
C GLN A 577 -13.55 5.06 -3.94
N LEU A 578 -13.04 6.02 -4.72
CA LEU A 578 -12.94 5.92 -6.16
C LEU A 578 -11.60 6.47 -6.65
N GLN A 579 -10.76 5.59 -7.18
CA GLN A 579 -9.41 5.91 -7.63
C GLN A 579 -9.43 6.97 -8.75
N GLY A 580 -8.57 7.98 -8.62
CA GLY A 580 -8.52 9.12 -9.53
C GLY A 580 -9.63 10.14 -9.30
N LEU A 581 -10.86 9.82 -9.70
CA LEU A 581 -11.95 10.82 -9.77
C LEU A 581 -12.31 11.43 -8.41
N ALA A 582 -12.20 10.69 -7.30
CA ALA A 582 -12.53 11.22 -5.97
C ALA A 582 -11.63 12.39 -5.53
N ALA A 583 -10.39 12.48 -6.01
CA ALA A 583 -9.52 13.62 -5.74
C ALA A 583 -10.10 14.92 -6.34
N HIS A 584 -10.75 14.84 -7.50
CA HIS A 584 -11.45 15.99 -8.08
C HIS A 584 -12.71 16.34 -7.31
N TRP A 585 -13.44 15.33 -6.80
CA TRP A 585 -14.60 15.56 -5.95
C TRP A 585 -14.25 16.35 -4.69
N GLU A 586 -13.13 16.05 -4.03
CA GLU A 586 -12.63 16.86 -2.92
C GLU A 586 -12.44 18.33 -3.32
N ILE A 587 -11.77 18.59 -4.45
CA ILE A 587 -11.53 19.94 -4.97
C ILE A 587 -12.85 20.67 -5.25
N TRP A 588 -13.83 19.97 -5.85
CA TRP A 588 -15.12 20.56 -6.20
C TRP A 588 -15.98 20.84 -4.97
N MET A 589 -15.94 19.96 -3.96
CA MET A 589 -16.64 20.16 -2.70
C MET A 589 -16.04 21.30 -1.88
N LEU A 590 -14.71 21.52 -1.92
CA LEU A 590 -14.10 22.72 -1.36
C LEU A 590 -14.67 23.99 -2.02
N ALA A 591 -14.80 24.00 -3.35
CA ALA A 591 -15.40 25.14 -4.06
C ALA A 591 -16.89 25.35 -3.70
N GLN A 592 -17.66 24.28 -3.47
CA GLN A 592 -19.03 24.39 -2.94
C GLN A 592 -19.09 25.05 -1.55
N GLY A 593 -18.00 24.96 -0.78
CA GLY A 593 -17.84 25.64 0.51
C GLY A 593 -17.33 27.09 0.44
N GLY A 594 -17.16 27.66 -0.76
CA GLY A 594 -16.73 29.06 -0.93
C GLY A 594 -15.22 29.26 -1.09
N PHE A 595 -14.43 28.20 -1.28
CA PHE A 595 -13.06 28.34 -1.78
C PHE A 595 -13.06 28.90 -3.21
N THR A 596 -12.18 29.85 -3.50
CA THR A 596 -11.91 30.21 -4.90
C THR A 596 -11.23 29.03 -5.60
N PRO A 597 -11.33 28.92 -6.94
CA PRO A 597 -10.64 27.86 -7.67
C PRO A 597 -9.14 27.75 -7.36
N LEU A 598 -8.46 28.89 -7.19
CA LEU A 598 -7.03 28.92 -6.87
C LEU A 598 -6.73 28.35 -5.48
N GLU A 599 -7.58 28.64 -4.50
CA GLU A 599 -7.44 28.11 -3.13
C GLU A 599 -7.74 26.60 -3.10
N ALA A 600 -8.77 26.15 -3.81
CA ALA A 600 -9.08 24.71 -3.90
C ALA A 600 -7.93 23.94 -4.59
N ILE A 601 -7.30 24.51 -5.63
CA ILE A 601 -6.09 23.94 -6.26
C ILE A 601 -4.92 23.92 -5.28
N ARG A 602 -4.75 24.96 -4.45
CA ARG A 602 -3.70 25.00 -3.42
C ARG A 602 -3.87 23.89 -2.39
N CYS A 603 -5.10 23.60 -1.95
CA CYS A 603 -5.42 22.47 -1.07
C CYS A 603 -5.04 21.12 -1.71
N ALA A 604 -5.13 21.02 -3.04
CA ALA A 604 -4.81 19.81 -3.80
C ALA A 604 -3.35 19.65 -4.20
N THR A 605 -2.50 20.65 -3.96
CA THR A 605 -1.11 20.69 -4.47
C THR A 605 -0.14 21.11 -3.37
N TYR A 606 0.12 22.41 -3.22
CA TYR A 606 1.12 22.95 -2.32
C TYR A 606 0.86 22.61 -0.86
N ASN A 607 -0.39 22.72 -0.39
CA ASN A 607 -0.70 22.43 1.02
C ASN A 607 -0.39 20.97 1.36
N GLY A 608 -0.76 20.04 0.48
CA GLY A 608 -0.43 18.62 0.65
C GLY A 608 1.07 18.34 0.64
N ALA A 609 1.83 18.97 -0.26
CA ALA A 609 3.29 18.84 -0.27
C ALA A 609 3.93 19.38 1.03
N HIS A 610 3.48 20.53 1.52
CA HIS A 610 3.92 21.09 2.80
C HIS A 610 3.53 20.20 3.98
N TYR A 611 2.31 19.63 3.96
CA TYR A 611 1.81 18.77 5.02
C TYR A 611 2.70 17.54 5.24
N LEU A 612 3.24 17.00 4.14
CA LEU A 612 4.15 15.87 4.15
C LEU A 612 5.63 16.25 4.37
N GLY A 613 5.97 17.55 4.45
CA GLY A 613 7.36 18.03 4.51
C GLY A 613 8.14 17.90 3.19
N MET A 614 7.42 17.93 2.06
CA MET A 614 7.94 17.69 0.71
C MET A 614 7.85 18.94 -0.19
N GLU A 615 7.53 20.11 0.35
CA GLU A 615 7.33 21.35 -0.40
C GLU A 615 8.57 21.86 -1.13
N GLN A 616 9.77 21.40 -0.75
CA GLN A 616 11.00 21.72 -1.48
C GLN A 616 11.10 20.97 -2.83
N GLU A 617 10.37 19.87 -2.98
CA GLU A 617 10.45 19.00 -4.16
C GLU A 617 9.13 18.96 -4.95
N LEU A 618 7.98 19.20 -4.30
CA LEU A 618 6.63 18.97 -4.83
C LEU A 618 5.68 20.15 -4.58
N GLY A 619 4.49 20.09 -5.18
CA GLY A 619 3.34 20.94 -4.86
C GLY A 619 3.33 22.33 -5.52
N SER A 620 4.40 22.74 -6.19
CA SER A 620 4.44 23.95 -7.03
C SER A 620 5.34 23.76 -8.25
N LEU A 621 5.13 24.58 -9.28
CA LEU A 621 5.95 24.62 -10.49
C LEU A 621 7.05 25.65 -10.30
N GLU A 622 8.23 25.20 -9.87
CA GLU A 622 9.40 26.04 -9.62
C GLU A 622 10.66 25.37 -10.17
N SER A 623 11.62 26.17 -10.64
CA SER A 623 12.91 25.65 -11.09
C SER A 623 13.60 24.87 -9.96
N GLY A 624 14.18 23.73 -10.30
CA GLY A 624 14.83 22.81 -9.38
C GLY A 624 13.90 21.71 -8.84
N LYS A 625 12.59 21.94 -8.75
CA LYS A 625 11.63 20.92 -8.25
C LYS A 625 11.45 19.76 -9.21
N LEU A 626 10.87 18.67 -8.71
CA LEU A 626 10.51 17.53 -9.53
C LEU A 626 9.46 17.94 -10.58
N ALA A 627 9.61 17.40 -11.78
CA ALA A 627 8.70 17.63 -12.89
C ALA A 627 7.44 16.75 -12.74
N ASP A 628 6.59 17.16 -11.80
CA ASP A 628 5.30 16.56 -11.49
C ASP A 628 4.19 17.59 -11.76
N LEU A 629 3.50 17.44 -12.90
CA LEU A 629 2.53 18.41 -13.39
C LEU A 629 1.39 17.74 -14.15
N ILE A 630 0.30 18.46 -14.34
CA ILE A 630 -0.80 18.04 -15.21
C ILE A 630 -1.09 19.11 -16.25
N VAL A 631 -1.46 18.68 -17.45
CA VAL A 631 -1.89 19.54 -18.55
C VAL A 631 -3.38 19.31 -18.75
N MET A 632 -4.16 20.38 -18.69
CA MET A 632 -5.61 20.39 -18.83
C MET A 632 -6.03 21.08 -20.12
N ALA A 633 -7.07 20.55 -20.76
CA ALA A 633 -7.69 21.11 -21.95
C ALA A 633 -8.27 22.51 -21.68
N ASN A 634 -8.86 22.69 -20.50
CA ASN A 634 -9.60 23.88 -20.12
C ASN A 634 -9.01 24.54 -18.87
N ASN A 635 -9.37 25.80 -18.63
CA ASN A 635 -8.90 26.58 -17.47
C ASN A 635 -9.70 26.25 -16.19
N PRO A 636 -9.07 25.68 -15.14
CA PRO A 636 -9.75 25.41 -13.88
C PRO A 636 -10.06 26.65 -13.05
N LEU A 637 -9.46 27.81 -13.36
CA LEU A 637 -9.77 29.07 -12.66
C LEU A 637 -11.12 29.68 -13.09
N GLU A 638 -11.62 29.32 -14.27
CA GLU A 638 -12.95 29.74 -14.76
C GLU A 638 -14.05 28.80 -14.27
N ASN A 639 -13.75 27.50 -14.20
CA ASN A 639 -14.63 26.49 -13.64
C ASN A 639 -13.79 25.37 -13.03
N ILE A 640 -13.91 25.19 -11.71
CA ILE A 640 -13.11 24.22 -10.97
C ILE A 640 -13.28 22.77 -11.47
N ARG A 641 -14.41 22.45 -12.13
CA ARG A 641 -14.64 21.14 -12.76
C ARG A 641 -13.70 20.85 -13.92
N ASN A 642 -13.10 21.89 -14.52
CA ASN A 642 -12.08 21.73 -15.56
C ASN A 642 -10.79 21.09 -15.03
N THR A 643 -10.61 20.92 -13.72
CA THR A 643 -9.53 20.08 -13.18
C THR A 643 -9.57 18.64 -13.71
N GLU A 644 -10.73 18.11 -14.09
CA GLU A 644 -10.85 16.78 -14.71
C GLU A 644 -10.42 16.77 -16.19
N SER A 645 -10.29 17.93 -16.87
CA SER A 645 -10.04 18.03 -18.32
C SER A 645 -8.60 17.67 -18.75
N ILE A 646 -7.94 16.79 -18.00
CA ILE A 646 -6.53 16.40 -18.16
C ILE A 646 -6.31 15.71 -19.52
N VAL A 647 -5.31 16.17 -20.25
CA VAL A 647 -4.81 15.60 -21.51
C VAL A 647 -3.46 14.91 -21.31
N TYR A 648 -2.60 15.46 -20.44
CA TYR A 648 -1.34 14.83 -20.07
C TYR A 648 -1.11 14.91 -18.56
N VAL A 649 -0.47 13.87 -18.02
CA VAL A 649 0.10 13.86 -16.67
C VAL A 649 1.60 13.66 -16.80
N MET A 650 2.40 14.45 -16.10
CA MET A 650 3.83 14.23 -15.98
C MET A 650 4.15 13.81 -14.55
N LYS A 651 4.86 12.70 -14.40
CA LYS A 651 5.38 12.21 -13.12
C LYS A 651 6.85 11.91 -13.28
N ASN A 652 7.67 12.54 -12.44
CA ASN A 652 9.12 12.36 -12.39
C ASN A 652 9.77 12.62 -13.77
N GLY A 653 9.29 13.65 -14.48
CA GLY A 653 9.75 14.01 -15.83
C GLY A 653 9.25 13.12 -16.98
N ARG A 654 8.55 12.02 -16.69
CA ARG A 654 7.90 11.18 -17.70
C ARG A 654 6.50 11.71 -17.99
N LEU A 655 6.21 12.00 -19.25
CA LEU A 655 4.92 12.50 -19.70
C LEU A 655 4.05 11.33 -20.15
N TYR A 656 2.79 11.26 -19.71
CA TYR A 656 1.81 10.25 -20.10
C TYR A 656 0.56 10.90 -20.67
N ASP A 657 0.02 10.30 -21.73
CA ASP A 657 -1.30 10.63 -22.27
C ASP A 657 -2.39 10.18 -21.28
N ALA A 658 -3.28 11.06 -20.87
CA ALA A 658 -4.24 10.77 -19.81
C ALA A 658 -5.35 9.78 -20.22
N GLU A 659 -5.64 9.65 -21.52
CA GLU A 659 -6.69 8.74 -22.01
C GLU A 659 -6.18 7.31 -22.12
N THR A 660 -4.91 7.13 -22.47
CA THR A 660 -4.29 5.84 -22.76
C THR A 660 -3.28 5.37 -21.71
N MET A 661 -2.72 6.30 -20.92
CA MET A 661 -1.56 6.11 -20.04
C MET A 661 -0.31 5.57 -20.76
N ASN A 662 -0.24 5.77 -22.08
CA ASN A 662 0.99 5.57 -22.82
C ASN A 662 1.98 6.68 -22.47
N GLU A 663 3.25 6.31 -22.31
CA GLU A 663 4.32 7.30 -22.17
C GLU A 663 4.49 8.04 -23.50
N ALA A 664 4.61 9.35 -23.41
CA ALA A 664 4.81 10.31 -24.48
C ALA A 664 6.13 11.07 -24.25
N GLY A 665 6.35 12.17 -24.97
CA GLY A 665 7.57 12.97 -24.80
C GLY A 665 8.82 12.23 -25.28
N ASN A 666 9.83 12.08 -24.42
CA ASN A 666 11.16 11.59 -24.80
C ASN A 666 11.25 10.05 -24.92
N HIS A 667 10.37 9.31 -24.25
CA HIS A 667 10.43 7.85 -24.18
C HIS A 667 9.08 7.21 -24.55
N PRO A 668 8.60 7.37 -25.79
CA PRO A 668 7.28 6.88 -26.17
C PRO A 668 7.17 5.37 -25.93
N ARG A 669 6.22 4.95 -25.10
CA ARG A 669 6.01 3.56 -24.70
C ARG A 669 4.54 3.27 -24.50
N GLN A 670 4.06 2.18 -25.08
CA GLN A 670 2.70 1.72 -24.84
C GLN A 670 2.60 1.02 -23.48
N ARG A 671 1.50 1.27 -22.75
CA ARG A 671 1.17 0.46 -21.57
C ARG A 671 0.83 -0.97 -21.99
N LEU A 672 0.98 -1.91 -21.07
CA LEU A 672 0.52 -3.27 -21.30
C LEU A 672 -1.02 -3.32 -21.10
N PRO A 673 -1.71 -4.36 -21.62
CA PRO A 673 -3.13 -4.55 -21.33
C PRO A 673 -3.37 -4.92 -19.86
N PHE A 674 -4.47 -4.45 -19.27
CA PHE A 674 -4.99 -4.95 -17.99
C PHE A 674 -5.66 -6.32 -18.17
N TYR A 675 -5.90 -7.03 -17.07
CA TYR A 675 -6.49 -8.36 -17.12
C TYR A 675 -7.84 -8.39 -17.85
N TRP A 676 -8.69 -7.36 -17.73
CA TRP A 676 -10.00 -7.32 -18.40
C TRP A 676 -9.92 -6.98 -19.88
N GLU A 677 -8.76 -6.54 -20.38
CA GLU A 677 -8.48 -6.32 -21.80
C GLU A 677 -7.92 -7.59 -22.46
N LEU A 678 -7.53 -8.60 -21.66
CA LEU A 678 -7.07 -9.89 -22.17
C LEU A 678 -8.25 -10.76 -22.64
N PRO A 679 -8.07 -11.56 -23.70
CA PRO A 679 -9.11 -12.47 -24.18
C PRO A 679 -9.64 -13.39 -23.08
N ARG A 680 -10.97 -13.51 -22.98
CA ARG A 680 -11.68 -14.39 -22.03
C ARG A 680 -11.32 -14.17 -20.55
N SER A 681 -10.84 -12.98 -20.21
CA SER A 681 -10.42 -12.62 -18.84
C SER A 681 -11.27 -11.51 -18.22
N SER A 682 -12.09 -10.82 -19.03
CA SER A 682 -13.02 -9.80 -18.56
C SER A 682 -14.14 -10.41 -17.71
N ASP A 683 -14.38 -9.80 -16.55
CA ASP A 683 -15.49 -10.05 -15.63
C ASP A 683 -16.65 -9.06 -15.84
N ALA A 684 -16.57 -8.23 -16.88
CA ALA A 684 -17.59 -7.24 -17.18
C ALA A 684 -18.91 -7.90 -17.60
N PHE A 685 -19.98 -7.59 -16.86
CA PHE A 685 -21.32 -7.92 -17.29
C PHE A 685 -21.80 -6.91 -18.33
N VAL A 686 -22.18 -7.38 -19.52
CA VAL A 686 -22.81 -6.53 -20.54
C VAL A 686 -24.27 -6.32 -20.14
N TRP A 687 -24.56 -5.16 -19.57
CA TRP A 687 -25.94 -4.72 -19.34
C TRP A 687 -26.69 -4.65 -20.66
N LYS A 688 -27.63 -5.58 -20.88
CA LYS A 688 -28.60 -5.51 -21.96
C LYS A 688 -29.93 -5.00 -21.40
N PRO A 689 -30.52 -3.93 -21.94
CA PRO A 689 -31.86 -3.54 -21.57
C PRO A 689 -32.84 -4.65 -21.99
N GLY A 690 -33.59 -5.21 -21.03
CA GLY A 690 -34.76 -6.03 -21.28
C GLY A 690 -34.54 -7.34 -22.06
N VAL A 691 -33.96 -8.35 -21.41
CA VAL A 691 -34.49 -9.72 -21.55
C VAL A 691 -34.74 -10.19 -20.13
N GLY A 692 -35.96 -9.98 -19.65
CA GLY A 692 -36.37 -10.63 -18.41
C GLY A 692 -36.21 -12.14 -18.59
N PHE A 693 -35.76 -12.84 -17.55
CA PHE A 693 -35.92 -14.30 -17.44
C PHE A 693 -37.41 -14.64 -17.20
N GLY A 694 -38.26 -14.12 -18.07
CA GLY A 694 -39.71 -14.09 -17.97
C GLY A 694 -40.32 -13.91 -19.35
N GLU A 695 -39.78 -14.60 -20.37
CA GLU A 695 -40.68 -15.08 -21.42
C GLU A 695 -41.34 -16.34 -20.89
N GLY A 696 -42.58 -16.17 -20.40
CA GLY A 696 -43.49 -17.27 -20.11
C GLY A 696 -43.76 -18.05 -21.40
N GLY A 697 -42.99 -19.10 -21.61
CA GLY A 697 -43.29 -20.17 -22.55
C GLY A 697 -43.17 -21.49 -21.82
N CYS A 698 -44.31 -22.05 -21.38
CA CYS A 698 -44.39 -23.46 -21.01
C CYS A 698 -43.92 -24.29 -22.22
N SER A 699 -42.74 -24.88 -22.19
CA SER A 699 -42.35 -25.92 -23.14
C SER A 699 -42.79 -27.28 -22.62
N CYS A 700 -44.11 -27.49 -22.54
CA CYS A 700 -44.67 -28.82 -22.54
C CYS A 700 -44.78 -29.28 -24.01
N GLY A 701 -44.00 -30.30 -24.38
CA GLY A 701 -44.25 -31.10 -25.59
C GLY A 701 -43.16 -31.06 -26.64
N ARG A 702 -42.19 -31.97 -26.53
CA ARG A 702 -42.00 -33.11 -27.46
C ARG A 702 -40.94 -34.03 -26.84
N HIS A 703 -41.41 -35.22 -26.46
CA HIS A 703 -40.63 -36.34 -25.94
C HIS A 703 -39.59 -36.83 -26.94
#